data_AF-A0A0F4LM10-F1
#
_entry.id   AF-A0A0F4LM10-F1
#
_cell.length_a   1.000
_cell.length_b   1.000
_cell.length_c   1.000
_cell.angle_alpha   90.00
_cell.angle_beta   90.00
_cell.angle_gamma   90.00
#
_symmetry.space_group_name_H-M   'P 1'
#
loop_
_entity.id
_entity.type
_entity.pdbx_description
1 polymer ?
#
loop_
_entity_poly.entity_id
_entity_poly.type
_entity_poly.pdbx_seq_one_letter_code
_entity_poly.pdbx_strand_id
1 'polypeptide(L)'
;MKVRHFIKPKKKTEILQVKAKPPRGLSFLSAITMVLPSVLGSTQKAFADGHHYIKVDKVPGLVKIDDNSFGPRDGQIASVHCIRGNFWDSRHQAVHGKVEGKDMRFYCLEPEKITPVAGTSSKSKNQVAKAAVKKVLMVGFGANSAEEMGFPGFSSEAEYATQVAVWEAQGAIDRITWLNTASGKKAHEIYNYVKKEAAKIKGNGATKLTLKVNDVDKTAGTATITPNLEENAQPISREGKVKMTGMTATQSSSPITNKVMSNKPVKVKLIETSNGSGNSNNDTNQPGATTREGDGESGASGSTAIASGSITFTFEGRTLAAPTYNAQLNNTQDTVCLVSLPAKNVTKTWSFDMKPVSEKTPGKAQFDIVKKDDEGNPVEGAKFDIYTADDGWSQDEFIGTLTTDKNGIAHSGLLDYGKYLAIEKSTGKNLEVDYTPVQVDLTEDNLKDNAKVTKEKVDGEEVDVYHLTVQGPINNHKPPLMTSLLTNLEDNSKFAQPIKGPVVLNEHLYFSHLVGTVSYNVHAWLVDKATGQPITINGQKIEANKTIGSPNEDGNDDGIEAYTDIQLKIPDASSLAGKDIVAFSEIARSDKPDHYTTVHQDINDKNETIHFSKPEIHTTAVNKETEGKKLQPTDGETITDTVDYKELIPGKEYTLHGIVMDKETGKAVMNNGKNVEFTKRFTATAANGSVKASVTFDDHHYRNHRLVVFESLYYTDYLLTDHRDINDVDQSLDVTNPQLHTTLSDNTEKLVSPKPENTVEDVVRYTDLIPGQTYSIRGKLIDQVTGAPVVKHGVPVMATATFQPSMPNGTVTLTFVFDGTQYTGHHLTAFESLYFNGRIVAEHADLNDASQTVTVDNSHGIAIPVPTIPRPGGTVVNNNNNNNNNSSNNNSSNGNNVSNNNEGNNNTPVVNQPKHDKLAILPTGHQVAQAQTQSPEALPKTAPTGYSLPQTGSARDTLAQNVGGIIVVMTVSSMVYFVKRKQTTGLD
;
A
#
# COMPACT_ATOMS: atom_id res chain seq x y z
N MET A 1 59.46 15.44 -13.30
CA MET A 1 60.43 16.50 -12.92
C MET A 1 59.77 17.43 -11.87
N LYS A 2 60.49 18.41 -11.33
CA LYS A 2 59.99 19.40 -10.33
C LYS A 2 58.88 20.32 -10.92
N VAL A 3 58.13 21.18 -10.19
CA VAL A 3 57.48 21.17 -8.84
C VAL A 3 56.75 22.54 -8.65
N ARG A 4 55.56 22.62 -7.98
CA ARG A 4 54.86 23.83 -7.41
C ARG A 4 54.11 24.80 -8.37
N HIS A 5 53.07 25.59 -7.97
CA HIS A 5 52.37 25.82 -6.66
C HIS A 5 50.94 26.46 -6.79
N PHE A 6 49.98 26.08 -5.90
CA PHE A 6 48.76 26.79 -5.39
C PHE A 6 47.70 27.39 -6.38
N ILE A 7 46.43 27.67 -6.05
CA ILE A 7 45.69 27.98 -4.77
C ILE A 7 44.41 27.09 -4.58
N LYS A 8 43.87 27.02 -3.36
CA LYS A 8 42.60 26.34 -2.95
C LYS A 8 41.46 27.34 -2.68
N PRO A 9 40.18 26.97 -2.90
CA PRO A 9 39.32 26.32 -1.88
C PRO A 9 38.68 24.99 -2.41
N LYS A 10 37.87 24.20 -1.70
CA LYS A 10 37.45 24.09 -0.27
C LYS A 10 37.33 22.58 0.10
N LYS A 11 36.39 22.16 0.96
CA LYS A 11 35.88 20.77 1.13
C LYS A 11 34.42 20.77 1.61
N LYS A 12 33.67 19.67 1.36
CA LYS A 12 32.42 19.31 2.07
C LYS A 12 32.73 18.62 3.41
N THR A 13 31.78 18.63 4.34
CA THR A 13 31.79 17.92 5.63
C THR A 13 30.46 17.16 5.81
N GLU A 14 30.42 16.19 6.73
CA GLU A 14 29.29 15.27 6.96
C GLU A 14 27.99 15.95 7.47
N ILE A 15 26.86 15.23 7.36
CA ILE A 15 25.64 15.49 8.14
C ILE A 15 25.21 14.17 8.82
N LEU A 16 24.77 14.28 10.07
CA LEU A 16 24.63 13.19 11.03
C LEU A 16 23.37 12.31 10.84
N GLN A 17 23.46 11.07 11.32
CA GLN A 17 22.27 10.32 11.77
C GLN A 17 21.62 11.01 12.98
N VAL A 18 20.28 11.01 13.05
CA VAL A 18 19.54 11.44 14.25
C VAL A 18 18.62 10.30 14.72
N LYS A 19 18.85 9.82 15.94
CA LYS A 19 17.88 8.98 16.66
C LYS A 19 16.87 9.86 17.39
N ALA A 20 15.59 9.56 17.26
CA ALA A 20 14.53 10.10 18.12
C ALA A 20 13.82 8.96 18.88
N LYS A 21 13.42 9.21 20.13
CA LYS A 21 12.56 8.32 20.92
C LYS A 21 11.10 8.82 20.89
N PRO A 22 10.10 7.95 21.07
CA PRO A 22 8.70 8.31 20.83
C PRO A 22 8.07 9.10 22.00
N PRO A 23 7.14 10.04 21.71
CA PRO A 23 6.19 10.54 22.70
C PRO A 23 5.12 9.47 23.02
N ARG A 24 4.45 9.62 24.16
CA ARG A 24 3.35 8.73 24.57
C ARG A 24 2.02 9.26 24.03
N GLY A 25 1.16 8.37 23.56
CA GLY A 25 -0.07 8.75 22.85
C GLY A 25 -1.22 9.23 23.73
N LEU A 26 -2.33 9.54 23.08
CA LEU A 26 -3.65 9.59 23.69
C LEU A 26 -4.67 8.94 22.74
N SER A 27 -5.72 8.33 23.29
CA SER A 27 -6.80 7.70 22.56
C SER A 27 -7.80 8.71 21.98
N PHE A 28 -8.54 8.33 20.93
CA PHE A 28 -10.01 8.36 20.99
C PHE A 28 -10.65 7.33 20.06
N LEU A 29 -11.75 6.72 20.50
CA LEU A 29 -12.61 5.89 19.66
C LEU A 29 -13.75 6.71 19.05
N SER A 30 -14.25 6.17 17.95
CA SER A 30 -15.53 6.43 17.27
C SER A 30 -16.74 6.76 18.17
N ALA A 31 -17.65 7.59 17.64
CA ALA A 31 -19.08 7.24 17.56
C ALA A 31 -19.79 8.03 16.45
N ILE A 32 -20.54 7.35 15.58
CA ILE A 32 -21.57 7.94 14.71
C ILE A 32 -22.93 7.57 15.28
N THR A 33 -23.83 8.55 15.44
CA THR A 33 -25.27 8.31 15.63
C THR A 33 -26.08 9.44 15.02
N MET A 34 -26.90 9.14 14.00
CA MET A 34 -28.05 9.97 13.62
C MET A 34 -29.21 9.73 14.59
N VAL A 35 -29.94 10.78 14.97
CA VAL A 35 -31.36 10.69 15.36
C VAL A 35 -32.08 11.95 14.88
N LEU A 36 -33.27 11.81 14.28
CA LEU A 36 -34.13 12.93 13.87
C LEU A 36 -34.94 13.52 15.05
N PRO A 37 -35.48 14.75 14.94
CA PRO A 37 -36.07 15.46 16.08
C PRO A 37 -37.45 14.91 16.49
N SER A 38 -37.75 14.98 17.79
CA SER A 38 -39.10 14.84 18.35
C SER A 38 -39.33 15.88 19.45
N VAL A 39 -40.55 16.43 19.51
CA VAL A 39 -40.86 17.70 20.19
C VAL A 39 -41.29 17.51 21.65
N LEU A 40 -40.74 18.33 22.56
CA LEU A 40 -41.32 18.82 23.82
C LEU A 40 -40.31 19.84 24.42
N GLY A 41 -40.67 21.03 24.91
CA GLY A 41 -41.97 21.69 24.91
C GLY A 41 -42.00 22.86 25.91
N SER A 42 -41.49 24.05 25.54
CA SER A 42 -41.65 25.28 26.34
C SER A 42 -41.95 26.49 25.45
N THR A 43 -42.89 27.33 25.88
CA THR A 43 -43.53 28.33 25.03
C THR A 43 -42.73 29.63 24.90
N GLN A 44 -42.10 29.84 23.75
CA GLN A 44 -42.07 31.18 23.13
C GLN A 44 -42.86 31.10 21.82
N LYS A 45 -43.69 32.12 21.54
CA LYS A 45 -44.46 32.16 20.29
C LYS A 45 -43.50 32.34 19.11
N ALA A 46 -43.71 31.57 18.05
CA ALA A 46 -42.92 31.70 16.82
C ALA A 46 -43.05 33.13 16.26
N PHE A 47 -41.91 33.77 16.02
CA PHE A 47 -41.83 34.97 15.21
C PHE A 47 -41.80 34.54 13.74
N ALA A 48 -42.82 34.93 12.99
CA ALA A 48 -42.90 34.73 11.55
C ALA A 48 -42.69 36.07 10.82
N ASP A 49 -42.01 36.02 9.69
CA ASP A 49 -41.86 37.07 8.68
C ASP A 49 -41.13 38.37 9.09
N GLY A 50 -39.81 38.25 9.32
CA GLY A 50 -38.82 39.27 8.93
C GLY A 50 -38.61 40.50 9.83
N HIS A 51 -37.34 40.77 10.16
CA HIS A 51 -36.83 42.05 10.70
C HIS A 51 -37.66 42.68 11.83
N HIS A 52 -37.69 41.99 12.97
CA HIS A 52 -38.69 42.13 14.03
C HIS A 52 -38.53 43.35 14.98
N TYR A 53 -37.95 44.47 14.52
CA TYR A 53 -37.96 45.73 15.29
C TYR A 53 -39.31 46.46 15.20
N ILE A 54 -39.77 47.01 16.33
CA ILE A 54 -41.06 47.69 16.40
C ILE A 54 -41.08 49.00 15.58
N LYS A 55 -42.10 49.14 14.73
CA LYS A 55 -42.42 50.38 14.00
C LYS A 55 -43.40 51.21 14.85
N VAL A 56 -42.97 52.42 15.21
CA VAL A 56 -43.67 53.40 16.06
C VAL A 56 -43.50 54.82 15.49
N ASP A 57 -44.46 55.71 15.66
CA ASP A 57 -44.40 57.06 15.03
C ASP A 57 -43.52 58.08 15.78
N LYS A 58 -43.24 57.79 17.06
CA LYS A 58 -42.28 58.51 17.90
C LYS A 58 -41.72 57.54 18.95
N VAL A 59 -40.63 57.91 19.61
CA VAL A 59 -40.09 57.13 20.75
C VAL A 59 -41.19 57.00 21.83
N PRO A 60 -41.58 55.78 22.24
CA PRO A 60 -42.57 55.57 23.30
C PRO A 60 -42.11 56.22 24.62
N GLY A 61 -42.90 57.16 25.14
CA GLY A 61 -42.49 57.94 26.32
C GLY A 61 -42.38 57.13 27.62
N LEU A 62 -43.19 56.08 27.73
CA LEU A 62 -43.26 55.14 28.85
C LEU A 62 -43.66 53.77 28.32
N VAL A 63 -42.98 52.71 28.74
CA VAL A 63 -43.28 51.33 28.35
C VAL A 63 -43.37 50.48 29.61
N LYS A 64 -44.46 49.73 29.78
CA LYS A 64 -44.58 48.77 30.89
C LYS A 64 -43.72 47.54 30.58
N ILE A 65 -42.98 47.06 31.57
CA ILE A 65 -42.28 45.77 31.50
C ILE A 65 -43.29 44.69 31.89
N ASP A 66 -43.50 43.72 31.01
CA ASP A 66 -44.45 42.63 31.18
C ASP A 66 -43.76 41.30 31.51
N ASP A 67 -42.49 41.10 31.10
CA ASP A 67 -41.71 39.87 31.33
C ASP A 67 -40.18 40.13 31.32
N ASN A 68 -39.39 39.21 31.88
CA ASN A 68 -37.92 39.23 31.91
C ASN A 68 -37.36 37.90 31.35
N SER A 69 -36.49 37.96 30.34
CA SER A 69 -35.73 36.80 29.87
C SER A 69 -34.46 36.58 30.72
N PHE A 70 -33.84 35.39 30.58
CA PHE A 70 -32.82 34.88 31.50
C PHE A 70 -33.36 34.70 32.94
N GLY A 71 -34.58 34.18 33.06
CA GLY A 71 -35.09 33.58 34.30
C GLY A 71 -34.15 32.50 34.86
N PRO A 72 -34.26 32.14 36.16
CA PRO A 72 -33.31 31.27 36.82
C PRO A 72 -33.22 29.90 36.13
N ARG A 73 -32.07 29.64 35.50
CA ARG A 73 -31.65 28.32 35.00
C ARG A 73 -30.32 27.99 35.63
N ASP A 74 -30.15 26.76 36.10
CA ASP A 74 -28.97 26.26 36.82
C ASP A 74 -27.76 25.99 35.91
N GLY A 75 -27.47 26.95 35.03
CA GLY A 75 -26.42 26.90 34.03
C GLY A 75 -26.10 28.30 33.53
N GLN A 76 -25.10 28.94 34.15
CA GLN A 76 -24.51 30.17 33.64
C GLN A 76 -23.99 29.91 32.20
N ILE A 77 -24.23 30.85 31.28
CA ILE A 77 -23.81 30.73 29.86
C ILE A 77 -22.41 31.33 29.69
N ALA A 78 -22.16 32.49 30.31
CA ALA A 78 -20.85 33.07 30.51
C ALA A 78 -20.77 33.77 31.87
N SER A 79 -19.55 34.14 32.25
CA SER A 79 -19.27 35.14 33.27
C SER A 79 -18.60 36.35 32.59
N VAL A 80 -19.02 37.59 32.91
CA VAL A 80 -18.50 38.83 32.30
C VAL A 80 -17.91 39.77 33.34
N HIS A 81 -16.76 40.37 33.05
CA HIS A 81 -16.09 41.29 33.97
C HIS A 81 -16.60 42.73 33.77
N CYS A 82 -17.30 43.27 34.76
CA CYS A 82 -17.98 44.56 34.71
C CYS A 82 -17.03 45.70 35.12
N ILE A 83 -16.66 46.57 34.19
CA ILE A 83 -15.60 47.59 34.36
C ILE A 83 -15.92 48.55 35.51
N ARG A 84 -17.14 49.10 35.57
CA ARG A 84 -17.49 50.14 36.57
C ARG A 84 -17.69 49.62 37.98
N GLY A 85 -17.95 48.32 38.13
CA GLY A 85 -18.14 47.67 39.44
C GLY A 85 -16.96 46.81 39.90
N ASN A 86 -16.00 46.52 39.00
CA ASN A 86 -14.88 45.60 39.22
C ASN A 86 -15.32 44.25 39.84
N PHE A 87 -16.38 43.66 39.29
CA PHE A 87 -16.90 42.35 39.68
C PHE A 87 -17.28 41.51 38.45
N TRP A 88 -17.43 40.21 38.66
CA TRP A 88 -17.88 39.28 37.64
C TRP A 88 -19.41 39.08 37.73
N ASP A 89 -20.13 39.42 36.67
CA ASP A 89 -21.56 39.14 36.55
C ASP A 89 -21.83 37.85 35.76
N SER A 90 -22.94 37.21 36.11
CA SER A 90 -23.47 36.00 35.48
C SER A 90 -25.00 35.91 35.61
N ARG A 91 -25.68 37.00 35.99
CA ARG A 91 -27.08 36.97 36.48
C ARG A 91 -28.02 38.04 35.89
N HIS A 92 -27.55 38.95 35.05
CA HIS A 92 -28.43 39.99 34.49
C HIS A 92 -29.48 39.47 33.50
N GLN A 93 -30.62 40.14 33.50
CA GLN A 93 -31.79 39.83 32.68
C GLN A 93 -32.01 40.88 31.58
N ALA A 94 -32.49 40.44 30.42
CA ALA A 94 -33.09 41.33 29.42
C ALA A 94 -34.59 41.43 29.69
N VAL A 95 -35.19 42.58 29.38
CA VAL A 95 -36.57 42.90 29.78
C VAL A 95 -37.47 43.15 28.57
N HIS A 96 -38.74 42.79 28.69
CA HIS A 96 -39.71 42.82 27.60
C HIS A 96 -40.93 43.63 28.02
N GLY A 97 -41.45 44.42 27.09
CA GLY A 97 -42.68 45.17 27.28
C GLY A 97 -43.50 45.21 26.00
N LYS A 98 -44.72 45.72 26.10
CA LYS A 98 -45.59 45.94 24.93
C LYS A 98 -45.82 47.40 24.63
N VAL A 99 -45.80 47.74 23.34
CA VAL A 99 -46.22 49.04 22.80
C VAL A 99 -47.14 48.79 21.62
N GLU A 100 -48.33 49.42 21.62
CA GLU A 100 -49.36 49.20 20.59
C GLU A 100 -49.71 47.70 20.39
N GLY A 101 -49.64 46.90 21.46
CA GLY A 101 -49.85 45.45 21.46
C GLY A 101 -48.66 44.60 20.95
N LYS A 102 -47.69 45.23 20.28
CA LYS A 102 -46.49 44.60 19.72
C LYS A 102 -45.43 44.42 20.81
N ASP A 103 -44.66 43.34 20.74
CA ASP A 103 -43.56 43.07 21.67
C ASP A 103 -42.35 43.98 21.40
N MET A 104 -41.69 44.41 22.47
CA MET A 104 -40.59 45.36 22.46
C MET A 104 -39.50 44.85 23.43
N ARG A 105 -38.36 44.44 22.86
CA ARG A 105 -37.25 43.81 23.58
C ARG A 105 -36.20 44.84 23.99
N PHE A 106 -35.76 44.78 25.24
CA PHE A 106 -34.80 45.72 25.82
C PHE A 106 -33.59 44.98 26.40
N TYR A 107 -32.39 45.41 26.00
CA TYR A 107 -31.11 44.93 26.50
C TYR A 107 -30.53 45.90 27.53
N CYS A 108 -29.84 45.37 28.54
CA CYS A 108 -29.12 46.12 29.57
C CYS A 108 -27.91 46.88 28.98
N LEU A 109 -27.67 48.12 29.44
CA LEU A 109 -26.47 48.91 29.14
C LEU A 109 -25.48 49.02 30.31
N GLU A 110 -25.88 48.59 31.51
CA GLU A 110 -25.19 48.85 32.78
C GLU A 110 -25.30 47.62 33.71
N PRO A 111 -24.48 46.57 33.50
CA PRO A 111 -24.53 45.31 34.27
C PRO A 111 -24.09 45.48 35.74
N GLU A 112 -23.71 46.68 36.16
CA GLU A 112 -23.49 47.03 37.57
C GLU A 112 -24.76 47.48 38.32
N LYS A 113 -25.93 47.55 37.64
CA LYS A 113 -27.20 48.05 38.20
C LYS A 113 -28.34 47.05 38.05
N ILE A 114 -29.26 47.05 39.01
CA ILE A 114 -30.33 46.05 39.14
C ILE A 114 -31.23 46.04 37.89
N THR A 115 -31.53 44.86 37.36
CA THR A 115 -32.55 44.71 36.31
C THR A 115 -33.95 45.03 36.86
N PRO A 116 -34.73 45.91 36.19
CA PRO A 116 -36.12 46.15 36.55
C PRO A 116 -36.97 44.87 36.60
N VAL A 117 -37.92 44.84 37.53
CA VAL A 117 -38.83 43.71 37.74
C VAL A 117 -40.06 43.85 36.82
N ALA A 118 -40.58 42.73 36.33
CA ALA A 118 -41.84 42.69 35.60
C ALA A 118 -42.99 43.37 36.40
N GLY A 119 -43.85 44.10 35.70
CA GLY A 119 -44.86 44.98 36.29
C GLY A 119 -44.42 46.44 36.48
N THR A 120 -43.11 46.73 36.50
CA THR A 120 -42.61 48.12 36.52
C THR A 120 -42.77 48.82 35.17
N SER A 121 -42.50 50.13 35.09
CA SER A 121 -42.58 50.90 33.85
C SER A 121 -41.32 51.71 33.59
N SER A 122 -40.75 51.52 32.40
CA SER A 122 -39.52 52.15 31.93
C SER A 122 -39.83 53.39 31.10
N LYS A 123 -39.32 54.54 31.53
CA LYS A 123 -39.49 55.83 30.84
C LYS A 123 -38.37 56.06 29.84
N SER A 124 -38.68 56.58 28.66
CA SER A 124 -37.67 56.94 27.67
C SER A 124 -36.81 58.10 28.16
N LYS A 125 -35.49 58.00 27.98
CA LYS A 125 -34.54 59.09 28.14
C LYS A 125 -34.44 59.84 26.81
N ASN A 126 -34.17 61.14 26.84
CA ASN A 126 -33.79 61.90 25.63
C ASN A 126 -32.32 61.61 25.24
N GLN A 127 -32.00 60.31 25.15
CA GLN A 127 -30.67 59.76 24.89
C GLN A 127 -30.80 58.55 23.98
N VAL A 128 -29.82 58.36 23.10
CA VAL A 128 -29.68 57.19 22.23
C VAL A 128 -28.38 56.46 22.57
N ALA A 129 -28.38 55.14 22.43
CA ALA A 129 -27.20 54.32 22.68
C ALA A 129 -26.10 54.58 21.64
N LYS A 130 -24.87 54.19 21.97
CA LYS A 130 -23.70 54.32 21.10
C LYS A 130 -23.95 53.68 19.73
N ALA A 131 -23.34 54.24 18.68
CA ALA A 131 -23.49 53.73 17.31
C ALA A 131 -23.10 52.24 17.19
N ALA A 132 -22.08 51.78 17.94
CA ALA A 132 -21.69 50.37 18.01
C ALA A 132 -22.80 49.48 18.61
N VAL A 133 -23.41 49.89 19.73
CA VAL A 133 -24.57 49.19 20.33
C VAL A 133 -25.72 49.09 19.33
N LYS A 134 -26.05 50.19 18.63
CA LYS A 134 -27.07 50.17 17.58
C LYS A 134 -26.75 49.16 16.47
N LYS A 135 -25.50 49.05 16.01
CA LYS A 135 -25.09 48.05 15.00
C LYS A 135 -25.27 46.62 15.51
N VAL A 136 -24.91 46.34 16.77
CA VAL A 136 -25.15 45.03 17.41
C VAL A 136 -26.65 44.71 17.42
N LEU A 137 -27.50 45.65 17.85
CA LEU A 137 -28.95 45.46 17.86
C LEU A 137 -29.55 45.24 16.47
N MET A 138 -28.92 45.72 15.39
CA MET A 138 -29.42 45.55 14.01
C MET A 138 -29.19 44.15 13.44
N VAL A 139 -28.20 43.41 13.94
CA VAL A 139 -27.83 42.05 13.45
C VAL A 139 -28.08 40.96 14.49
N GLY A 140 -28.24 41.33 15.76
CA GLY A 140 -28.51 40.43 16.86
C GLY A 140 -29.97 39.99 16.97
N PHE A 141 -30.21 39.19 18.00
CA PHE A 141 -31.50 38.60 18.29
C PHE A 141 -32.54 39.68 18.66
N GLY A 142 -33.78 39.52 18.17
CA GLY A 142 -34.88 40.47 18.35
C GLY A 142 -35.01 41.52 17.24
N ALA A 143 -33.92 41.86 16.54
CA ALA A 143 -34.04 42.38 15.17
C ALA A 143 -34.15 41.22 14.17
N ASN A 144 -33.54 40.08 14.47
CA ASN A 144 -33.61 38.83 13.71
C ASN A 144 -33.94 37.69 14.69
N SER A 145 -34.54 36.61 14.20
CA SER A 145 -34.70 35.33 14.88
C SER A 145 -33.36 34.57 14.95
N ALA A 146 -33.27 33.51 15.76
CA ALA A 146 -32.07 32.67 15.79
C ALA A 146 -31.92 31.92 14.45
N GLU A 147 -33.04 31.55 13.85
CA GLU A 147 -33.19 30.93 12.53
C GLU A 147 -32.63 31.84 11.42
N GLU A 148 -33.04 33.12 11.34
CA GLU A 148 -32.50 34.11 10.39
C GLU A 148 -30.99 34.36 10.59
N MET A 149 -30.49 34.18 11.82
CA MET A 149 -29.06 34.28 12.14
C MET A 149 -28.27 33.01 11.79
N GLY A 150 -28.91 31.92 11.38
CA GLY A 150 -28.28 30.63 11.04
C GLY A 150 -28.16 29.63 12.21
N PHE A 151 -28.87 29.87 13.31
CA PHE A 151 -28.81 29.10 14.56
C PHE A 151 -30.20 28.59 15.01
N PRO A 152 -30.90 27.80 14.18
CA PRO A 152 -32.25 27.35 14.47
C PRO A 152 -32.35 26.63 15.82
N GLY A 153 -33.37 26.98 16.62
CA GLY A 153 -33.63 26.41 17.95
C GLY A 153 -32.83 27.04 19.11
N PHE A 154 -31.85 27.90 18.85
CA PHE A 154 -30.94 28.45 19.88
C PHE A 154 -31.32 29.88 20.34
N SER A 155 -32.61 30.18 20.42
CA SER A 155 -33.12 31.52 20.75
C SER A 155 -32.68 32.06 22.12
N SER A 156 -32.49 31.19 23.13
CA SER A 156 -31.99 31.61 24.45
C SER A 156 -30.53 32.04 24.39
N GLU A 157 -29.70 31.26 23.70
CA GLU A 157 -28.28 31.51 23.47
C GLU A 157 -28.06 32.73 22.57
N ALA A 158 -28.90 32.91 21.55
CA ALA A 158 -28.83 34.05 20.63
C ALA A 158 -29.18 35.38 21.31
N GLU A 159 -30.20 35.37 22.18
CA GLU A 159 -30.53 36.52 23.02
C GLU A 159 -29.37 36.87 23.97
N TYR A 160 -28.79 35.86 24.64
CA TYR A 160 -27.69 36.06 25.59
C TYR A 160 -26.41 36.56 24.90
N ALA A 161 -26.06 35.97 23.75
CA ALA A 161 -24.96 36.41 22.90
C ALA A 161 -25.12 37.88 22.46
N THR A 162 -26.36 38.28 22.14
CA THR A 162 -26.70 39.67 21.79
C THR A 162 -26.54 40.61 22.99
N GLN A 163 -26.97 40.20 24.18
CA GLN A 163 -26.78 40.98 25.42
C GLN A 163 -25.29 41.18 25.76
N VAL A 164 -24.46 40.15 25.63
CA VAL A 164 -23.01 40.25 25.85
C VAL A 164 -22.36 41.19 24.83
N ALA A 165 -22.72 41.08 23.55
CA ALA A 165 -22.25 42.00 22.50
C ALA A 165 -22.72 43.45 22.73
N VAL A 166 -23.91 43.67 23.30
CA VAL A 166 -24.40 45.01 23.68
C VAL A 166 -23.53 45.62 24.79
N TRP A 167 -23.18 44.88 25.85
CA TRP A 167 -22.33 45.39 26.92
C TRP A 167 -20.92 45.74 26.45
N GLU A 168 -20.33 44.89 25.60
CA GLU A 168 -19.00 45.13 25.05
C GLU A 168 -19.01 46.33 24.08
N ALA A 169 -20.00 46.42 23.17
CA ALA A 169 -20.18 47.58 22.28
C ALA A 169 -20.54 48.88 23.03
N GLN A 170 -21.08 48.76 24.25
CA GLN A 170 -21.29 49.87 25.18
C GLN A 170 -20.02 50.24 25.95
N GLY A 171 -19.01 49.37 26.01
CA GLY A 171 -17.82 49.53 26.84
C GLY A 171 -18.12 49.41 28.34
N ALA A 172 -19.02 48.48 28.71
CA ALA A 172 -19.37 48.17 30.09
C ALA A 172 -18.59 46.96 30.66
N ILE A 173 -18.10 46.08 29.78
CA ILE A 173 -17.30 44.89 30.11
C ILE A 173 -15.98 44.88 29.34
N ASP A 174 -14.93 44.29 29.91
CA ASP A 174 -13.60 44.15 29.28
C ASP A 174 -13.22 42.70 28.95
N ARG A 175 -13.80 41.71 29.65
CA ARG A 175 -13.47 40.28 29.55
C ARG A 175 -14.72 39.43 29.66
N ILE A 176 -14.75 38.33 28.91
CA ILE A 176 -15.85 37.37 28.86
C ILE A 176 -15.25 35.97 29.04
N THR A 177 -15.79 35.20 29.98
CA THR A 177 -15.46 33.80 30.20
C THR A 177 -16.68 32.95 29.84
N TRP A 178 -16.74 32.49 28.59
CA TRP A 178 -17.74 31.55 28.11
C TRP A 178 -17.57 30.20 28.79
N LEU A 179 -18.67 29.59 29.24
CA LEU A 179 -18.62 28.33 29.98
C LEU A 179 -18.63 27.12 29.05
N ASN A 180 -17.97 26.04 29.46
CA ASN A 180 -17.73 24.83 28.64
C ASN A 180 -18.98 23.92 28.50
N THR A 181 -20.17 24.51 28.52
CA THR A 181 -21.46 23.84 28.31
C THR A 181 -21.88 23.91 26.83
N ALA A 182 -22.90 23.14 26.42
CA ALA A 182 -23.43 23.23 25.05
C ALA A 182 -23.95 24.66 24.74
N SER A 183 -24.77 25.22 25.64
CA SER A 183 -25.27 26.59 25.54
C SER A 183 -24.15 27.65 25.58
N GLY A 184 -23.13 27.49 26.44
CA GLY A 184 -22.00 28.42 26.50
C GLY A 184 -21.16 28.45 25.22
N LYS A 185 -20.90 27.27 24.62
CA LYS A 185 -20.24 27.16 23.30
C LYS A 185 -21.07 27.78 22.19
N LYS A 186 -22.37 27.45 22.12
CA LYS A 186 -23.26 27.95 21.06
C LYS A 186 -23.50 29.46 21.20
N ALA A 187 -23.64 29.99 22.42
CA ALA A 187 -23.71 31.43 22.64
C ALA A 187 -22.41 32.15 22.27
N HIS A 188 -21.23 31.54 22.48
CA HIS A 188 -19.95 32.09 22.01
C HIS A 188 -19.89 32.15 20.47
N GLU A 189 -20.33 31.10 19.80
CA GLU A 189 -20.43 31.01 18.34
C GLU A 189 -21.37 32.08 17.77
N ILE A 190 -22.56 32.26 18.36
CA ILE A 190 -23.52 33.30 17.98
C ILE A 190 -22.98 34.71 18.28
N TYR A 191 -22.28 34.90 19.40
CA TYR A 191 -21.62 36.17 19.73
C TYR A 191 -20.58 36.54 18.67
N ASN A 192 -19.76 35.57 18.23
CA ASN A 192 -18.78 35.79 17.16
C ASN A 192 -19.46 36.13 15.82
N TYR A 193 -20.62 35.53 15.51
CA TYR A 193 -21.46 35.93 14.37
C TYR A 193 -21.96 37.37 14.51
N VAL A 194 -22.61 37.72 15.64
CA VAL A 194 -23.14 39.08 15.90
C VAL A 194 -22.05 40.13 15.77
N LYS A 195 -20.84 39.85 16.27
CA LYS A 195 -19.64 40.69 16.13
C LYS A 195 -19.22 40.88 14.67
N LYS A 196 -19.15 39.79 13.90
CA LYS A 196 -18.77 39.77 12.48
C LYS A 196 -19.78 40.56 11.63
N GLU A 197 -21.07 40.35 11.83
CA GLU A 197 -22.12 41.02 11.06
C GLU A 197 -22.26 42.50 11.46
N ALA A 198 -22.16 42.84 12.75
CA ALA A 198 -22.20 44.23 13.21
C ALA A 198 -21.05 45.08 12.63
N ALA A 199 -19.89 44.46 12.37
CA ALA A 199 -18.78 45.12 11.68
C ALA A 199 -19.09 45.46 10.21
N LYS A 200 -19.90 44.65 9.52
CA LYS A 200 -20.32 44.91 8.12
C LYS A 200 -21.29 46.07 7.98
N ILE A 201 -22.03 46.44 9.03
CA ILE A 201 -23.03 47.51 8.98
C ILE A 201 -22.34 48.87 8.75
N LYS A 202 -22.33 49.33 7.49
CA LYS A 202 -21.82 50.66 7.08
C LYS A 202 -22.87 51.77 7.18
N GLY A 203 -24.17 51.43 7.20
CA GLY A 203 -25.29 52.37 7.23
C GLY A 203 -25.89 52.63 8.62
N ASN A 204 -26.89 53.51 8.67
CA ASN A 204 -27.65 53.85 9.87
C ASN A 204 -29.05 53.20 9.94
N GLY A 205 -29.42 52.35 8.97
CA GLY A 205 -30.76 51.76 8.88
C GLY A 205 -31.87 52.77 8.53
N ALA A 206 -31.56 53.77 7.71
CA ALA A 206 -32.55 54.59 7.02
C ALA A 206 -33.04 53.91 5.74
N THR A 207 -34.29 54.18 5.34
CA THR A 207 -34.82 53.77 4.03
C THR A 207 -33.97 54.37 2.91
N LYS A 208 -33.62 53.56 1.92
CA LYS A 208 -32.91 53.94 0.69
C LYS A 208 -33.83 53.68 -0.50
N LEU A 209 -33.97 54.64 -1.39
CA LEU A 209 -34.68 54.51 -2.68
C LEU A 209 -33.66 54.59 -3.83
N THR A 210 -33.64 53.57 -4.66
CA THR A 210 -32.96 53.56 -5.97
C THR A 210 -34.00 53.31 -7.06
N LEU A 211 -33.68 53.67 -8.31
CA LEU A 211 -34.49 53.31 -9.47
C LEU A 211 -33.62 52.41 -10.35
N LYS A 212 -33.98 51.13 -10.50
CA LYS A 212 -33.41 50.29 -11.56
C LYS A 212 -34.25 50.52 -12.81
N VAL A 213 -33.66 51.05 -13.88
CA VAL A 213 -34.35 51.32 -15.14
C VAL A 213 -33.83 50.36 -16.21
N ASN A 214 -34.76 49.59 -16.77
CA ASN A 214 -34.55 48.62 -17.84
C ASN A 214 -35.42 49.03 -19.06
N ASP A 215 -35.36 48.25 -20.14
CA ASP A 215 -36.27 48.30 -21.30
C ASP A 215 -36.37 49.70 -21.95
N VAL A 216 -35.30 50.51 -21.89
CA VAL A 216 -35.32 51.92 -22.30
C VAL A 216 -35.21 52.08 -23.82
N ASP A 217 -36.34 52.11 -24.50
CA ASP A 217 -36.43 52.47 -25.91
C ASP A 217 -36.56 53.99 -26.08
N LYS A 218 -35.49 54.62 -26.58
CA LYS A 218 -35.41 56.07 -26.84
C LYS A 218 -36.03 56.49 -28.18
N THR A 219 -36.50 55.53 -28.98
CA THR A 219 -37.16 55.73 -30.28
C THR A 219 -38.66 55.44 -30.24
N ALA A 220 -39.12 54.43 -29.47
CA ALA A 220 -40.53 54.22 -29.13
C ALA A 220 -41.00 55.04 -27.91
N GLY A 221 -40.06 55.64 -27.17
CA GLY A 221 -40.34 56.50 -26.01
C GLY A 221 -40.84 55.72 -24.79
N THR A 222 -40.29 54.53 -24.53
CA THR A 222 -40.71 53.64 -23.43
C THR A 222 -39.57 53.26 -22.49
N ALA A 223 -39.90 52.84 -21.26
CA ALA A 223 -38.95 52.27 -20.29
C ALA A 223 -39.67 51.42 -19.23
N THR A 224 -38.94 50.54 -18.54
CA THR A 224 -39.41 49.84 -17.33
C THR A 224 -38.61 50.30 -16.11
N ILE A 225 -39.25 51.01 -15.18
CA ILE A 225 -38.63 51.53 -13.96
C ILE A 225 -39.05 50.67 -12.77
N THR A 226 -38.10 50.12 -12.03
CA THR A 226 -38.37 49.46 -10.74
C THR A 226 -37.91 50.37 -9.61
N PRO A 227 -38.82 50.99 -8.84
CA PRO A 227 -38.47 51.75 -7.65
C PRO A 227 -38.07 50.79 -6.51
N ASN A 228 -36.78 50.56 -6.37
CA ASN A 228 -36.19 49.67 -5.39
C ASN A 228 -36.06 50.40 -4.04
N LEU A 229 -36.69 49.84 -3.01
CA LEU A 229 -36.77 50.41 -1.67
C LEU A 229 -36.18 49.41 -0.66
N GLU A 230 -35.12 49.82 0.03
CA GLU A 230 -34.32 49.00 0.92
C GLU A 230 -34.26 49.61 2.33
N GLU A 231 -34.27 48.78 3.37
CA GLU A 231 -33.75 49.14 4.70
C GLU A 231 -32.75 48.05 5.11
N ASN A 232 -31.63 48.42 5.74
CA ASN A 232 -30.57 47.48 6.16
C ASN A 232 -30.01 46.57 5.04
N ALA A 233 -30.03 47.05 3.79
CA ALA A 233 -29.68 46.30 2.57
C ALA A 233 -30.61 45.11 2.24
N GLN A 234 -31.85 45.13 2.76
CA GLN A 234 -32.90 44.15 2.47
C GLN A 234 -34.14 44.83 1.84
N PRO A 235 -34.78 44.20 0.84
CA PRO A 235 -35.81 44.84 0.01
C PRO A 235 -37.18 44.88 0.72
N ILE A 236 -37.76 46.08 0.87
CA ILE A 236 -39.09 46.30 1.47
C ILE A 236 -40.10 46.75 0.41
N SER A 237 -41.11 45.91 0.15
CA SER A 237 -42.26 46.32 -0.68
C SER A 237 -43.27 47.12 0.15
N ARG A 238 -43.64 48.30 -0.33
CA ARG A 238 -44.53 49.27 0.32
C ARG A 238 -45.17 50.16 -0.75
N GLU A 239 -46.37 50.67 -0.50
CA GLU A 239 -47.00 51.67 -1.37
C GLU A 239 -46.32 53.03 -1.20
N GLY A 240 -46.07 53.71 -2.31
CA GLY A 240 -45.60 55.09 -2.38
C GLY A 240 -46.43 55.91 -3.36
N LYS A 241 -46.15 57.21 -3.42
CA LYS A 241 -46.78 58.14 -4.34
C LYS A 241 -45.92 58.30 -5.59
N VAL A 242 -46.56 58.51 -6.73
CA VAL A 242 -45.87 58.87 -7.97
C VAL A 242 -46.49 60.13 -8.60
N LYS A 243 -45.64 60.95 -9.22
CA LYS A 243 -46.04 62.10 -10.04
C LYS A 243 -45.39 61.98 -11.42
N MET A 244 -46.16 62.19 -12.48
CA MET A 244 -45.71 62.09 -13.87
C MET A 244 -45.96 63.39 -14.63
N THR A 245 -45.12 63.66 -15.63
CA THR A 245 -45.22 64.78 -16.57
C THR A 245 -44.79 64.26 -17.95
N GLY A 246 -45.57 64.49 -19.01
CA GLY A 246 -45.22 64.08 -20.38
C GLY A 246 -45.23 62.56 -20.64
N MET A 247 -45.69 61.73 -19.71
CA MET A 247 -45.74 60.26 -19.87
C MET A 247 -46.92 59.62 -19.15
N THR A 248 -47.26 58.41 -19.59
CA THR A 248 -48.16 57.45 -18.94
C THR A 248 -47.37 56.32 -18.27
N ALA A 249 -47.97 55.62 -17.31
CA ALA A 249 -47.34 54.47 -16.65
C ALA A 249 -48.32 53.36 -16.27
N THR A 250 -47.81 52.13 -16.17
CA THR A 250 -48.53 50.93 -15.70
C THR A 250 -47.66 50.10 -14.75
N GLN A 251 -48.27 49.43 -13.77
CA GLN A 251 -47.63 48.41 -12.93
C GLN A 251 -48.56 47.21 -12.82
N SER A 252 -48.03 46.00 -13.01
CA SER A 252 -48.83 44.76 -13.10
C SER A 252 -50.03 44.92 -14.04
N SER A 253 -49.78 45.47 -15.23
CA SER A 253 -50.76 45.77 -16.30
C SER A 253 -51.88 46.77 -15.93
N SER A 254 -51.87 47.34 -14.72
CA SER A 254 -52.85 48.35 -14.29
C SER A 254 -52.31 49.77 -14.52
N PRO A 255 -53.11 50.73 -15.05
CA PRO A 255 -52.71 52.13 -15.18
C PRO A 255 -52.39 52.75 -13.83
N ILE A 256 -51.27 53.47 -13.75
CA ILE A 256 -50.90 54.23 -12.56
C ILE A 256 -51.39 55.67 -12.70
N THR A 257 -52.06 56.17 -11.67
CA THR A 257 -52.52 57.57 -11.58
C THR A 257 -51.71 58.36 -10.54
N ASN A 258 -51.55 57.83 -9.32
CA ASN A 258 -50.83 58.51 -8.23
C ASN A 258 -50.15 57.60 -7.17
N LYS A 259 -50.34 56.27 -7.24
CA LYS A 259 -49.88 55.26 -6.25
C LYS A 259 -49.08 54.15 -6.94
N VAL A 260 -48.06 53.61 -6.27
CA VAL A 260 -47.17 52.58 -6.83
C VAL A 260 -46.51 51.74 -5.73
N MET A 261 -46.32 50.44 -5.94
CA MET A 261 -45.57 49.58 -5.01
C MET A 261 -44.07 49.59 -5.32
N SER A 262 -43.24 49.66 -4.27
CA SER A 262 -41.80 49.43 -4.39
C SER A 262 -41.44 47.98 -4.68
N ASN A 263 -40.26 47.77 -5.27
CA ASN A 263 -39.69 46.49 -5.69
C ASN A 263 -40.55 45.75 -6.74
N LYS A 264 -41.36 46.49 -7.50
CA LYS A 264 -42.17 45.98 -8.62
C LYS A 264 -42.00 46.88 -9.86
N PRO A 265 -41.88 46.30 -11.07
CA PRO A 265 -41.61 47.08 -12.28
C PRO A 265 -42.80 47.97 -12.68
N VAL A 266 -42.47 49.12 -13.25
CA VAL A 266 -43.40 50.16 -13.74
C VAL A 266 -43.05 50.46 -15.19
N LYS A 267 -43.89 50.03 -16.15
CA LYS A 267 -43.69 50.34 -17.57
C LYS A 267 -44.23 51.74 -17.87
N VAL A 268 -43.43 52.59 -18.50
CA VAL A 268 -43.79 53.97 -18.86
C VAL A 268 -43.72 54.18 -20.37
N LYS A 269 -44.57 55.08 -20.90
CA LYS A 269 -44.50 55.57 -22.30
C LYS A 269 -44.72 57.08 -22.37
N LEU A 270 -43.87 57.80 -23.12
CA LEU A 270 -44.01 59.22 -23.44
C LEU A 270 -45.32 59.50 -24.20
N ILE A 271 -45.87 60.70 -24.01
CA ILE A 271 -47.05 61.18 -24.74
C ILE A 271 -46.57 62.00 -25.94
N GLU A 272 -46.90 61.55 -27.14
CA GLU A 272 -46.52 62.18 -28.40
C GLU A 272 -47.25 63.52 -28.60
N THR A 273 -46.52 64.58 -28.96
CA THR A 273 -47.08 65.92 -29.19
C THR A 273 -47.56 66.08 -30.63
N SER A 274 -48.82 65.74 -30.89
CA SER A 274 -49.45 65.94 -32.19
C SER A 274 -49.73 67.42 -32.49
N ASN A 275 -49.02 68.02 -33.46
CA ASN A 275 -49.41 69.30 -34.04
C ASN A 275 -50.70 69.13 -34.85
N GLY A 276 -51.82 69.62 -34.32
CA GLY A 276 -53.13 69.48 -34.94
C GLY A 276 -53.50 70.65 -35.84
N SER A 277 -53.85 70.36 -37.09
CA SER A 277 -54.70 71.20 -37.95
C SER A 277 -55.33 70.31 -39.02
N GLY A 278 -56.65 70.33 -39.27
CA GLY A 278 -57.71 71.07 -38.59
C GLY A 278 -58.99 71.04 -39.45
N ASN A 279 -60.18 71.24 -38.87
CA ASN A 279 -61.36 71.55 -39.66
C ASN A 279 -62.33 72.54 -38.96
N SER A 280 -62.33 73.76 -39.50
CA SER A 280 -63.38 74.79 -39.57
C SER A 280 -64.64 74.69 -38.68
N ASN A 281 -64.94 75.78 -37.97
CA ASN A 281 -65.90 76.78 -38.48
C ASN A 281 -65.94 78.09 -37.66
N ASN A 282 -66.08 79.21 -38.38
CA ASN A 282 -66.66 80.51 -37.98
C ASN A 282 -65.90 81.39 -36.92
N ASP A 283 -65.78 82.72 -37.06
CA ASP A 283 -66.10 83.63 -38.20
C ASP A 283 -65.40 85.02 -38.11
N THR A 284 -65.35 85.73 -39.24
CA THR A 284 -65.20 87.21 -39.45
C THR A 284 -63.98 88.04 -38.95
N ASN A 285 -63.45 88.85 -39.90
CA ASN A 285 -63.02 90.27 -39.77
C ASN A 285 -61.82 90.68 -38.87
N GLN A 286 -61.03 91.74 -39.16
CA GLN A 286 -60.65 92.49 -40.40
C GLN A 286 -59.37 93.34 -40.05
N PRO A 287 -58.76 94.22 -40.91
CA PRO A 287 -57.30 94.33 -40.96
C PRO A 287 -56.69 95.71 -40.65
N GLY A 288 -55.35 95.74 -40.55
CA GLY A 288 -54.45 96.90 -40.65
C GLY A 288 -53.00 96.45 -40.41
N ALA A 289 -52.07 96.51 -41.37
CA ALA A 289 -51.39 97.71 -41.93
C ALA A 289 -50.32 98.28 -40.98
N THR A 290 -49.06 98.56 -41.38
CA THR A 290 -48.40 98.45 -42.71
C THR A 290 -46.86 98.60 -42.60
N THR A 291 -46.09 97.81 -43.38
CA THR A 291 -44.72 98.13 -43.91
C THR A 291 -43.55 98.35 -42.91
N ARG A 292 -42.26 98.22 -43.27
CA ARG A 292 -41.60 98.05 -44.60
C ARG A 292 -40.31 97.18 -44.52
N GLU A 293 -39.80 96.75 -45.67
CA GLU A 293 -38.62 95.87 -45.85
C GLU A 293 -37.25 96.51 -45.51
N GLY A 294 -36.20 95.67 -45.45
CA GLY A 294 -34.81 96.07 -45.12
C GLY A 294 -33.76 94.94 -45.09
N ASP A 295 -33.90 93.96 -46.00
CA ASP A 295 -33.01 92.87 -46.45
C ASP A 295 -31.72 92.48 -45.65
N GLY A 296 -31.58 91.18 -45.37
CA GLY A 296 -30.36 90.56 -44.82
C GLY A 296 -30.47 89.03 -44.66
N GLU A 297 -29.88 88.28 -45.60
CA GLU A 297 -29.86 86.80 -45.66
C GLU A 297 -28.97 86.15 -44.57
N SER A 298 -29.04 84.83 -44.29
CA SER A 298 -30.13 83.83 -44.33
C SER A 298 -29.64 82.56 -43.59
N GLY A 299 -30.52 81.59 -43.27
CA GLY A 299 -30.11 80.28 -42.71
C GLY A 299 -30.61 79.97 -41.28
N ALA A 300 -31.93 79.96 -41.07
CA ALA A 300 -32.53 79.60 -39.79
C ALA A 300 -32.54 78.06 -39.56
N SER A 301 -32.03 77.61 -38.41
CA SER A 301 -32.06 76.19 -38.01
C SER A 301 -33.44 75.80 -37.45
N GLY A 302 -34.17 74.95 -38.17
CA GLY A 302 -35.48 74.44 -37.75
C GLY A 302 -35.37 73.28 -36.76
N SER A 303 -35.30 73.59 -35.45
CA SER A 303 -35.32 72.57 -34.40
C SER A 303 -36.69 71.87 -34.31
N THR A 304 -36.71 70.55 -34.43
CA THR A 304 -37.93 69.74 -34.22
C THR A 304 -38.13 69.49 -32.72
N ALA A 305 -39.33 69.74 -32.21
CA ALA A 305 -39.63 69.53 -30.79
C ALA A 305 -39.58 68.03 -30.43
N ILE A 306 -38.72 67.68 -29.48
CA ILE A 306 -38.53 66.31 -28.98
C ILE A 306 -39.51 66.05 -27.84
N ALA A 307 -40.23 64.93 -27.88
CA ALA A 307 -41.08 64.51 -26.77
C ALA A 307 -40.21 64.14 -25.55
N SER A 308 -40.57 64.71 -24.40
CA SER A 308 -39.81 64.67 -23.15
C SER A 308 -40.74 64.41 -21.97
N GLY A 309 -40.25 63.70 -20.96
CA GLY A 309 -41.07 63.30 -19.82
C GLY A 309 -40.28 63.05 -18.54
N SER A 310 -40.96 63.20 -17.40
CA SER A 310 -40.41 62.88 -16.08
C SER A 310 -41.40 62.12 -15.21
N ILE A 311 -40.88 61.24 -14.36
CA ILE A 311 -41.62 60.45 -13.37
C ILE A 311 -40.88 60.45 -12.04
N THR A 312 -41.58 60.85 -10.99
CA THR A 312 -41.04 61.06 -9.65
C THR A 312 -41.70 60.10 -8.67
N PHE A 313 -40.91 59.20 -8.10
CA PHE A 313 -41.31 58.24 -7.09
C PHE A 313 -41.01 58.79 -5.69
N THR A 314 -41.98 58.71 -4.78
CA THR A 314 -41.88 59.22 -3.41
C THR A 314 -42.41 58.17 -2.42
N PHE A 315 -41.54 57.61 -1.58
CA PHE A 315 -41.92 56.70 -0.49
C PHE A 315 -41.63 57.34 0.87
N GLU A 316 -42.39 56.95 1.89
CA GLU A 316 -42.18 57.46 3.25
C GLU A 316 -40.81 57.02 3.80
N GLY A 317 -40.04 57.95 4.33
CA GLY A 317 -38.79 57.62 4.98
C GLY A 317 -39.06 56.97 6.33
N ARG A 318 -38.26 55.98 6.70
CA ARG A 318 -38.07 55.53 8.08
C ARG A 318 -36.59 55.45 8.41
N THR A 319 -36.28 55.43 9.69
CA THR A 319 -34.91 55.26 10.19
C THR A 319 -34.91 54.51 11.51
N LEU A 320 -33.92 53.65 11.69
CA LEU A 320 -33.71 52.98 12.97
C LEU A 320 -33.19 53.95 14.04
N ALA A 321 -33.67 53.79 15.26
CA ALA A 321 -33.19 54.47 16.46
C ALA A 321 -32.95 53.44 17.57
N ALA A 322 -31.98 53.74 18.45
CA ALA A 322 -31.69 52.96 19.65
C ALA A 322 -31.92 53.82 20.91
N PRO A 323 -33.16 54.24 21.20
CA PRO A 323 -33.49 55.04 22.38
C PRO A 323 -33.23 54.26 23.67
N THR A 324 -32.78 54.96 24.72
CA THR A 324 -32.53 54.37 26.03
C THR A 324 -33.64 54.66 27.03
N TYR A 325 -33.83 53.77 28.01
CA TYR A 325 -34.92 53.81 28.97
C TYR A 325 -34.42 53.47 30.38
N ASN A 326 -35.12 53.96 31.40
CA ASN A 326 -34.84 53.60 32.79
C ASN A 326 -36.17 53.45 33.57
N ALA A 327 -36.24 52.49 34.50
CA ALA A 327 -37.42 52.22 35.34
C ALA A 327 -37.67 53.29 36.42
N GLN A 328 -36.78 54.27 36.56
CA GLN A 328 -36.85 55.35 37.54
C GLN A 328 -36.88 54.89 39.01
N LEU A 329 -36.35 53.69 39.29
CA LEU A 329 -36.16 53.15 40.63
C LEU A 329 -34.70 53.31 41.07
N ASN A 330 -34.46 53.28 42.39
CA ASN A 330 -33.11 53.39 42.92
C ASN A 330 -32.22 52.23 42.42
N ASN A 331 -31.09 52.59 41.84
CA ASN A 331 -30.08 51.68 41.30
C ASN A 331 -30.55 50.70 40.19
N THR A 332 -31.58 51.05 39.39
CA THR A 332 -31.94 50.25 38.20
C THR A 332 -31.15 50.62 36.94
N GLN A 333 -30.82 49.62 36.13
CA GLN A 333 -30.04 49.75 34.89
C GLN A 333 -30.72 50.65 33.84
N ASP A 334 -29.92 51.42 33.10
CA ASP A 334 -30.34 51.87 31.77
C ASP A 334 -30.50 50.66 30.82
N THR A 335 -31.51 50.71 29.98
CA THR A 335 -31.78 49.71 28.94
C THR A 335 -31.88 50.36 27.56
N VAL A 336 -31.73 49.56 26.49
CA VAL A 336 -31.83 49.98 25.09
C VAL A 336 -32.70 49.01 24.31
N CYS A 337 -33.49 49.52 23.36
CA CYS A 337 -34.22 48.73 22.38
C CYS A 337 -33.88 49.23 20.96
N LEU A 338 -34.29 48.49 19.93
CA LEU A 338 -34.25 48.95 18.55
C LEU A 338 -35.67 49.27 18.06
N VAL A 339 -35.88 50.48 17.54
CA VAL A 339 -37.18 50.93 17.01
C VAL A 339 -37.01 51.56 15.63
N SER A 340 -38.03 51.46 14.78
CA SER A 340 -38.11 52.19 13.50
C SER A 340 -39.01 53.40 13.65
N LEU A 341 -38.45 54.60 13.44
CA LEU A 341 -39.14 55.89 13.46
C LEU A 341 -39.41 56.41 12.04
N PRO A 342 -40.39 57.31 11.82
CA PRO A 342 -40.52 58.05 10.57
C PRO A 342 -39.29 58.93 10.29
N ALA A 343 -39.02 59.16 9.00
CA ALA A 343 -37.97 60.05 8.50
C ALA A 343 -38.48 60.81 7.27
N LYS A 344 -37.67 61.76 6.75
CA LYS A 344 -38.02 62.48 5.51
C LYS A 344 -38.25 61.50 4.35
N ASN A 345 -39.32 61.72 3.59
CA ASN A 345 -39.66 60.91 2.42
C ASN A 345 -38.48 60.80 1.45
N VAL A 346 -38.24 59.57 0.99
CA VAL A 346 -37.24 59.29 -0.04
C VAL A 346 -37.89 59.48 -1.41
N THR A 347 -37.34 60.42 -2.17
CA THR A 347 -37.86 60.84 -3.47
C THR A 347 -36.79 60.70 -4.53
N LYS A 348 -37.14 60.11 -5.67
CA LYS A 348 -36.24 60.01 -6.83
C LYS A 348 -37.03 60.24 -8.11
N THR A 349 -36.55 61.18 -8.93
CA THR A 349 -37.06 61.44 -10.27
C THR A 349 -36.18 60.75 -11.30
N TRP A 350 -36.81 60.20 -12.33
CA TRP A 350 -36.18 59.84 -13.59
C TRP A 350 -36.86 60.62 -14.71
N SER A 351 -36.07 61.05 -15.69
CA SER A 351 -36.53 61.84 -16.84
C SER A 351 -35.84 61.32 -18.09
N PHE A 352 -36.52 61.38 -19.23
CA PHE A 352 -35.93 61.06 -20.52
C PHE A 352 -36.64 61.79 -21.66
N ASP A 353 -35.88 61.99 -22.72
CA ASP A 353 -36.29 62.58 -23.98
C ASP A 353 -36.03 61.56 -25.10
N MET A 354 -36.83 61.58 -26.15
CA MET A 354 -36.53 60.78 -27.35
C MET A 354 -35.20 61.25 -27.97
N LYS A 355 -34.47 60.37 -28.65
CA LYS A 355 -33.24 60.76 -29.37
C LYS A 355 -33.25 60.30 -30.82
N PRO A 356 -32.76 61.14 -31.77
CA PRO A 356 -32.30 60.66 -33.06
C PRO A 356 -31.24 59.56 -32.85
N VAL A 357 -31.24 58.53 -33.71
CA VAL A 357 -30.36 57.38 -33.55
C VAL A 357 -28.92 57.74 -33.89
N SER A 358 -28.01 57.45 -32.95
CA SER A 358 -26.57 57.40 -33.15
C SER A 358 -26.01 56.33 -32.23
N GLU A 359 -25.24 55.39 -32.78
CA GLU A 359 -24.87 54.12 -32.13
C GLU A 359 -23.87 54.28 -30.98
N LYS A 360 -23.87 53.29 -30.06
CA LYS A 360 -22.76 53.05 -29.14
C LYS A 360 -22.79 51.61 -28.60
N THR A 361 -21.65 50.92 -28.66
CA THR A 361 -21.38 49.56 -28.15
C THR A 361 -20.06 49.56 -27.36
N PRO A 362 -19.70 48.47 -26.64
CA PRO A 362 -20.52 47.39 -26.08
C PRO A 362 -20.50 47.40 -24.53
N GLY A 363 -21.09 46.37 -23.90
CA GLY A 363 -20.94 46.13 -22.45
C GLY A 363 -19.80 45.17 -22.11
N LYS A 364 -19.58 44.91 -20.82
CA LYS A 364 -18.65 43.90 -20.30
C LYS A 364 -19.42 42.71 -19.71
N ALA A 365 -18.88 41.51 -19.86
CA ALA A 365 -19.41 40.26 -19.31
C ALA A 365 -18.32 39.51 -18.55
N GLN A 366 -18.70 38.48 -17.78
CA GLN A 366 -17.76 37.53 -17.18
C GLN A 366 -18.42 36.15 -17.01
N PHE A 367 -17.61 35.12 -16.79
CA PHE A 367 -18.11 33.77 -16.58
C PHE A 367 -17.40 33.02 -15.45
N ASP A 368 -18.16 32.08 -14.88
CA ASP A 368 -17.70 31.08 -13.93
C ASP A 368 -17.67 29.71 -14.61
N ILE A 369 -16.52 29.03 -14.62
CA ILE A 369 -16.44 27.59 -14.90
C ILE A 369 -16.57 26.83 -13.59
N VAL A 370 -17.61 26.01 -13.46
CA VAL A 370 -17.75 25.06 -12.33
C VAL A 370 -17.11 23.73 -12.72
N LYS A 371 -16.16 23.25 -11.91
CA LYS A 371 -15.34 22.07 -12.17
C LYS A 371 -15.51 21.00 -11.09
N LYS A 372 -15.69 19.76 -11.54
CA LYS A 372 -15.85 18.58 -10.68
C LYS A 372 -15.03 17.38 -11.16
N ASP A 373 -14.82 16.43 -10.25
CA ASP A 373 -14.36 15.07 -10.53
C ASP A 373 -15.56 14.12 -10.80
N ASP A 374 -15.25 12.88 -11.18
CA ASP A 374 -16.18 11.77 -11.40
C ASP A 374 -16.96 11.32 -10.15
N GLU A 375 -16.51 11.70 -8.95
CA GLU A 375 -17.25 11.52 -7.70
C GLU A 375 -18.21 12.68 -7.39
N GLY A 376 -18.09 13.81 -8.10
CA GLY A 376 -18.90 15.02 -7.95
C GLY A 376 -18.33 16.06 -6.98
N ASN A 377 -17.12 15.87 -6.47
CA ASN A 377 -16.42 16.81 -5.58
C ASN A 377 -15.84 18.01 -6.38
N PRO A 378 -15.57 19.16 -5.71
CA PRO A 378 -14.91 20.30 -6.35
C PRO A 378 -13.41 20.07 -6.63
N VAL A 379 -12.97 20.44 -7.83
CA VAL A 379 -11.56 20.38 -8.25
C VAL A 379 -10.91 21.74 -8.09
N GLU A 380 -10.18 21.95 -6.99
CA GLU A 380 -9.28 23.09 -6.77
C GLU A 380 -8.00 22.95 -7.59
N GLY A 381 -7.48 24.06 -8.14
CA GLY A 381 -6.18 24.12 -8.82
C GLY A 381 -6.20 23.82 -10.33
N ALA A 382 -7.33 23.41 -10.90
CA ALA A 382 -7.49 23.14 -12.33
C ALA A 382 -7.36 24.43 -13.16
N LYS A 383 -6.68 24.34 -14.30
CA LYS A 383 -6.25 25.47 -15.13
C LYS A 383 -6.90 25.42 -16.50
N PHE A 384 -7.52 26.54 -16.87
CA PHE A 384 -8.22 26.72 -18.14
C PHE A 384 -7.58 27.87 -18.92
N ASP A 385 -6.98 27.58 -20.06
CA ASP A 385 -6.55 28.61 -21.00
C ASP A 385 -7.78 29.11 -21.77
N ILE A 386 -7.98 30.42 -21.73
CA ILE A 386 -9.10 31.10 -22.37
C ILE A 386 -8.64 31.73 -23.67
N TYR A 387 -9.41 31.52 -24.73
CA TYR A 387 -9.20 32.12 -26.04
C TYR A 387 -10.48 32.82 -26.52
N THR A 388 -10.37 33.85 -27.36
CA THR A 388 -11.49 34.26 -28.21
C THR A 388 -11.83 33.15 -29.22
N ALA A 389 -13.04 33.21 -29.76
CA ALA A 389 -13.51 32.26 -30.76
C ALA A 389 -14.30 32.95 -31.87
N ASP A 390 -14.20 32.40 -33.08
CA ASP A 390 -15.03 32.83 -34.21
C ASP A 390 -16.47 32.28 -34.12
N ASP A 391 -17.32 32.63 -35.10
CA ASP A 391 -18.70 32.16 -35.14
C ASP A 391 -18.86 30.62 -35.28
N GLY A 392 -17.83 29.93 -35.78
CA GLY A 392 -17.74 28.48 -35.92
C GLY A 392 -17.05 27.78 -34.74
N TRP A 393 -16.70 28.50 -33.68
CA TRP A 393 -15.92 28.02 -32.52
C TRP A 393 -14.48 27.61 -32.84
N SER A 394 -13.85 28.24 -33.84
CA SER A 394 -12.38 28.16 -34.04
C SER A 394 -11.67 28.96 -32.95
N GLN A 395 -10.57 28.43 -32.40
CA GLN A 395 -9.73 29.12 -31.42
C GLN A 395 -8.91 30.26 -32.07
N ASP A 396 -8.90 31.45 -31.47
CA ASP A 396 -8.21 32.64 -31.98
C ASP A 396 -7.22 33.24 -30.94
N GLU A 397 -7.45 34.45 -30.40
CA GLU A 397 -6.53 35.16 -29.50
C GLU A 397 -6.54 34.58 -28.08
N PHE A 398 -5.35 34.38 -27.47
CA PHE A 398 -5.22 33.94 -26.08
C PHE A 398 -5.42 35.10 -25.09
N ILE A 399 -6.41 34.95 -24.21
CA ILE A 399 -6.77 35.94 -23.18
C ILE A 399 -6.00 35.74 -21.88
N GLY A 400 -5.78 34.49 -21.47
CA GLY A 400 -5.11 34.17 -20.20
C GLY A 400 -5.53 32.82 -19.63
N THR A 401 -4.85 32.40 -18.55
CA THR A 401 -5.15 31.16 -17.83
C THR A 401 -5.94 31.45 -16.56
N LEU A 402 -7.13 30.87 -16.42
CA LEU A 402 -7.87 30.86 -15.14
C LEU A 402 -7.42 29.69 -14.27
N THR A 403 -7.67 29.75 -12.97
CA THR A 403 -7.45 28.63 -12.03
C THR A 403 -8.64 28.49 -11.11
N THR A 404 -9.10 27.26 -10.86
CA THR A 404 -10.25 26.99 -9.97
C THR A 404 -9.87 27.13 -8.50
N ASP A 405 -10.81 27.68 -7.73
CA ASP A 405 -10.69 27.79 -6.28
C ASP A 405 -11.07 26.47 -5.55
N LYS A 406 -10.98 26.48 -4.21
CA LYS A 406 -11.41 25.38 -3.32
C LYS A 406 -12.85 24.90 -3.48
N ASN A 407 -13.73 25.68 -4.12
CA ASN A 407 -15.11 25.30 -4.42
C ASN A 407 -15.24 24.74 -5.85
N GLY A 408 -14.13 24.60 -6.58
CA GLY A 408 -14.07 24.13 -7.96
C GLY A 408 -14.45 25.21 -8.97
N ILE A 409 -14.36 26.50 -8.63
CA ILE A 409 -14.85 27.58 -9.51
C ILE A 409 -13.69 28.43 -10.03
N ALA A 410 -13.59 28.56 -11.36
CA ALA A 410 -12.67 29.49 -12.03
C ALA A 410 -13.45 30.69 -12.58
N HIS A 411 -13.03 31.90 -12.20
CA HIS A 411 -13.70 33.16 -12.53
C HIS A 411 -12.92 33.93 -13.62
N SER A 412 -13.57 34.34 -14.71
CA SER A 412 -12.88 34.98 -15.84
C SER A 412 -12.41 36.41 -15.58
N GLY A 413 -13.10 37.14 -14.69
CA GLY A 413 -13.05 38.59 -14.68
C GLY A 413 -13.69 39.20 -15.94
N LEU A 414 -13.57 40.52 -16.08
CA LEU A 414 -14.32 41.29 -17.07
C LEU A 414 -13.75 41.19 -18.49
N LEU A 415 -14.54 40.58 -19.38
CA LEU A 415 -14.30 40.42 -20.80
C LEU A 415 -15.29 41.26 -21.62
N ASP A 416 -15.01 41.41 -22.91
CA ASP A 416 -15.96 42.00 -23.86
C ASP A 416 -17.02 40.97 -24.29
N TYR A 417 -18.05 41.42 -25.01
CA TYR A 417 -19.04 40.50 -25.60
C TYR A 417 -18.42 39.79 -26.82
N GLY A 418 -18.64 38.48 -26.91
CA GLY A 418 -18.07 37.63 -27.95
C GLY A 418 -18.18 36.15 -27.60
N LYS A 419 -17.62 35.28 -28.45
CA LYS A 419 -17.48 33.85 -28.16
C LYS A 419 -16.09 33.58 -27.61
N TYR A 420 -15.99 32.68 -26.63
CA TYR A 420 -14.75 32.30 -25.98
C TYR A 420 -14.67 30.77 -25.84
N LEU A 421 -13.47 30.20 -25.97
CA LEU A 421 -13.18 28.81 -25.62
C LEU A 421 -12.39 28.77 -24.32
N ALA A 422 -12.80 27.90 -23.39
CA ALA A 422 -11.96 27.51 -22.26
C ALA A 422 -11.47 26.08 -22.47
N ILE A 423 -10.14 25.90 -22.52
CA ILE A 423 -9.50 24.60 -22.75
C ILE A 423 -8.70 24.22 -21.50
N GLU A 424 -8.99 23.07 -20.89
CA GLU A 424 -8.25 22.60 -19.72
C GLU A 424 -6.79 22.29 -20.09
N LYS A 425 -5.84 22.58 -19.19
CA LYS A 425 -4.41 22.34 -19.39
C LYS A 425 -3.77 21.45 -18.32
N SER A 426 -4.26 21.54 -17.09
CA SER A 426 -3.93 20.66 -15.95
C SER A 426 -5.10 20.74 -14.97
N THR A 427 -5.35 19.64 -14.27
CA THR A 427 -6.41 19.51 -13.26
C THR A 427 -5.95 19.94 -11.86
N GLY A 428 -4.64 20.13 -11.66
CA GLY A 428 -4.03 20.47 -10.36
C GLY A 428 -4.13 19.39 -9.29
N LYS A 429 -4.53 18.16 -9.68
CA LYS A 429 -4.80 16.99 -8.84
C LYS A 429 -4.59 15.71 -9.65
N ASN A 430 -4.74 14.55 -9.00
CA ASN A 430 -4.72 13.21 -9.59
C ASN A 430 -5.91 12.88 -10.54
N LEU A 431 -6.12 13.67 -11.59
CA LEU A 431 -7.26 13.56 -12.50
C LEU A 431 -6.81 13.62 -13.97
N GLU A 432 -7.51 12.90 -14.86
CA GLU A 432 -7.27 12.89 -16.31
C GLU A 432 -7.71 14.21 -16.97
N VAL A 433 -6.78 14.97 -17.58
CA VAL A 433 -7.09 16.26 -18.24
C VAL A 433 -8.00 16.06 -19.45
N ASP A 434 -9.11 16.79 -19.53
CA ASP A 434 -10.01 16.77 -20.69
C ASP A 434 -9.82 18.04 -21.53
N TYR A 435 -9.16 17.88 -22.68
CA TYR A 435 -8.89 18.95 -23.63
C TYR A 435 -10.11 19.38 -24.48
N THR A 436 -11.29 18.80 -24.26
CA THR A 436 -12.54 19.19 -24.94
C THR A 436 -12.88 20.66 -24.67
N PRO A 437 -12.91 21.54 -25.69
CA PRO A 437 -13.12 22.97 -25.47
C PRO A 437 -14.52 23.28 -24.93
N VAL A 438 -14.58 23.94 -23.77
CA VAL A 438 -15.82 24.47 -23.21
C VAL A 438 -16.20 25.72 -23.99
N GLN A 439 -17.34 25.67 -24.67
CA GLN A 439 -17.89 26.80 -25.43
C GLN A 439 -18.58 27.79 -24.49
N VAL A 440 -18.07 29.02 -24.45
CA VAL A 440 -18.57 30.11 -23.61
C VAL A 440 -19.08 31.25 -24.48
N ASP A 441 -20.40 31.33 -24.62
CA ASP A 441 -21.06 32.33 -25.45
C ASP A 441 -21.40 33.57 -24.61
N LEU A 442 -20.61 34.64 -24.76
CA LEU A 442 -20.86 35.96 -24.17
C LEU A 442 -21.46 36.93 -25.20
N THR A 443 -22.17 36.44 -26.23
CA THR A 443 -22.96 37.31 -27.11
C THR A 443 -24.15 37.90 -26.36
N GLU A 444 -24.59 39.10 -26.77
CA GLU A 444 -25.65 39.83 -26.07
C GLU A 444 -26.97 39.03 -26.00
N ASP A 445 -27.24 38.17 -26.98
CA ASP A 445 -28.47 37.37 -27.02
C ASP A 445 -28.42 36.16 -26.10
N ASN A 446 -27.32 35.40 -26.05
CA ASN A 446 -27.19 34.31 -25.07
C ASN A 446 -27.18 34.84 -23.62
N LEU A 447 -26.54 35.99 -23.39
CA LEU A 447 -26.46 36.60 -22.06
C LEU A 447 -27.81 37.12 -21.53
N LYS A 448 -28.75 37.53 -22.40
CA LYS A 448 -30.11 37.93 -21.99
C LYS A 448 -30.89 36.79 -21.34
N ASP A 449 -30.75 35.58 -21.89
CA ASP A 449 -31.54 34.41 -21.46
C ASP A 449 -30.84 33.59 -20.37
N ASN A 450 -29.51 33.46 -20.42
CA ASN A 450 -28.76 32.49 -19.61
C ASN A 450 -27.85 33.09 -18.51
N ALA A 451 -27.60 34.41 -18.50
CA ALA A 451 -26.68 35.04 -17.54
C ALA A 451 -27.38 35.86 -16.44
N LYS A 452 -26.73 35.96 -15.27
CA LYS A 452 -27.19 36.75 -14.12
C LYS A 452 -26.58 38.15 -14.18
N VAL A 453 -27.40 39.20 -14.14
CA VAL A 453 -26.88 40.59 -14.19
C VAL A 453 -26.49 41.10 -12.79
N THR A 454 -25.19 41.30 -12.57
CA THR A 454 -24.62 42.02 -11.41
C THR A 454 -24.32 43.48 -11.78
N LYS A 455 -24.20 44.37 -10.77
CA LYS A 455 -23.74 45.75 -10.97
C LYS A 455 -22.38 45.92 -10.31
N GLU A 456 -21.39 46.29 -11.11
CA GLU A 456 -20.00 46.39 -10.68
C GLU A 456 -19.40 47.73 -11.08
N LYS A 457 -18.29 48.10 -10.42
CA LYS A 457 -17.63 49.38 -10.65
C LYS A 457 -16.37 49.19 -11.47
N VAL A 458 -16.44 49.62 -12.73
CA VAL A 458 -15.32 49.63 -13.67
C VAL A 458 -14.90 51.08 -13.86
N ASP A 459 -13.64 51.38 -13.55
CA ASP A 459 -13.02 52.72 -13.59
C ASP A 459 -13.79 53.84 -12.84
N GLY A 460 -14.72 53.45 -11.96
CA GLY A 460 -15.54 54.33 -11.12
C GLY A 460 -17.03 54.39 -11.50
N GLU A 461 -17.39 54.01 -12.72
CA GLU A 461 -18.78 53.98 -13.21
C GLU A 461 -19.47 52.66 -12.87
N GLU A 462 -20.80 52.69 -12.63
CA GLU A 462 -21.59 51.48 -12.37
C GLU A 462 -22.12 50.89 -13.68
N VAL A 463 -21.49 49.80 -14.13
CA VAL A 463 -21.91 49.02 -15.31
C VAL A 463 -22.74 47.82 -14.89
N ASP A 464 -23.69 47.42 -15.75
CA ASP A 464 -24.32 46.10 -15.65
C ASP A 464 -23.39 45.07 -16.28
N VAL A 465 -23.01 44.06 -15.50
CA VAL A 465 -22.14 42.96 -15.92
C VAL A 465 -22.96 41.68 -15.94
N TYR A 466 -22.86 40.91 -17.02
CA TYR A 466 -23.52 39.62 -17.14
C TYR A 466 -22.58 38.52 -16.65
N HIS A 467 -22.97 37.79 -15.59
CA HIS A 467 -22.31 36.57 -15.10
C HIS A 467 -22.96 35.34 -15.76
N LEU A 468 -22.26 34.67 -16.68
CA LEU A 468 -22.63 33.35 -17.17
C LEU A 468 -22.01 32.26 -16.27
N THR A 469 -22.71 31.16 -16.00
CA THR A 469 -22.13 30.00 -15.31
C THR A 469 -22.15 28.80 -16.24
N VAL A 470 -20.97 28.31 -16.62
CA VAL A 470 -20.81 27.09 -17.45
C VAL A 470 -20.33 25.93 -16.59
N GLN A 471 -20.58 24.70 -17.03
CA GLN A 471 -19.89 23.53 -16.46
C GLN A 471 -18.61 23.29 -17.27
N GLY A 472 -17.50 23.07 -16.58
CA GLY A 472 -16.31 22.49 -17.19
C GLY A 472 -16.52 20.99 -17.47
N PRO A 473 -15.54 20.33 -18.09
CA PRO A 473 -15.55 18.87 -18.21
C PRO A 473 -15.57 18.22 -16.82
N ILE A 474 -15.97 16.95 -16.75
CA ILE A 474 -15.81 16.12 -15.55
C ILE A 474 -14.62 15.20 -15.82
N ASN A 475 -13.58 15.28 -15.01
CA ASN A 475 -12.43 14.38 -15.17
C ASN A 475 -12.67 13.12 -14.36
N ASN A 476 -12.23 11.98 -14.88
CA ASN A 476 -12.02 10.80 -14.06
C ASN A 476 -10.78 11.00 -13.19
N HIS A 477 -10.73 10.31 -12.05
CA HIS A 477 -9.45 10.06 -11.40
C HIS A 477 -8.56 9.18 -12.27
N LYS A 478 -7.24 9.42 -12.25
CA LYS A 478 -6.30 8.47 -12.87
C LYS A 478 -6.45 7.09 -12.18
N PRO A 479 -6.43 5.98 -12.92
CA PRO A 479 -6.44 4.65 -12.31
C PRO A 479 -5.18 4.46 -11.44
N PRO A 480 -5.27 3.76 -10.29
CA PRO A 480 -4.11 3.48 -9.44
C PRO A 480 -2.96 2.91 -10.27
N LEU A 481 -1.74 3.44 -10.15
CA LEU A 481 -0.57 2.80 -10.74
C LEU A 481 0.12 1.93 -9.69
N MET A 482 0.60 0.77 -10.09
CA MET A 482 1.29 -0.18 -9.22
C MET A 482 2.56 -0.69 -9.89
N THR A 483 3.66 -0.69 -9.15
CA THR A 483 4.87 -1.45 -9.48
C THR A 483 5.23 -2.37 -8.33
N SER A 484 5.86 -3.49 -8.68
CA SER A 484 6.05 -4.66 -7.82
C SER A 484 7.53 -5.09 -7.82
N LEU A 485 7.88 -5.99 -6.90
CA LEU A 485 9.15 -6.70 -6.87
C LEU A 485 9.06 -7.88 -5.87
N LEU A 486 8.90 -9.10 -6.35
CA LEU A 486 8.95 -10.32 -5.52
C LEU A 486 10.39 -10.66 -5.13
N THR A 487 10.70 -10.78 -3.84
CA THR A 487 12.02 -11.25 -3.35
C THR A 487 11.90 -12.44 -2.41
N ASN A 488 12.96 -13.20 -2.20
CA ASN A 488 13.05 -14.13 -1.07
C ASN A 488 13.28 -13.34 0.23
N LEU A 489 12.43 -13.47 1.25
CA LEU A 489 12.53 -12.71 2.50
C LEU A 489 13.85 -12.97 3.26
N GLU A 490 14.50 -14.11 3.02
CA GLU A 490 15.72 -14.51 3.73
C GLU A 490 16.97 -13.70 3.34
N ASP A 491 17.03 -13.19 2.10
CA ASP A 491 18.21 -12.49 1.56
C ASP A 491 17.91 -11.39 0.52
N ASN A 492 16.64 -11.18 0.18
CA ASN A 492 16.14 -10.30 -0.89
C ASN A 492 16.58 -10.70 -2.32
N SER A 493 17.03 -11.95 -2.51
CA SER A 493 17.44 -12.47 -3.83
C SER A 493 16.26 -12.92 -4.69
N LYS A 494 16.56 -13.32 -5.94
CA LYS A 494 15.62 -13.96 -6.86
C LYS A 494 15.62 -15.51 -6.79
N PHE A 495 16.21 -16.09 -5.73
CA PHE A 495 16.40 -17.52 -5.61
C PHE A 495 15.84 -18.08 -4.29
N ALA A 496 15.29 -19.29 -4.33
CA ALA A 496 14.79 -20.02 -3.17
C ALA A 496 15.16 -21.51 -3.25
N GLN A 497 15.21 -22.18 -2.10
CA GLN A 497 15.48 -23.62 -2.01
C GLN A 497 14.17 -24.42 -1.93
N PRO A 498 14.03 -25.55 -2.65
CA PRO A 498 12.85 -26.41 -2.59
C PRO A 498 12.88 -27.33 -1.33
N ILE A 499 12.84 -26.72 -0.15
CA ILE A 499 12.82 -27.44 1.12
C ILE A 499 11.39 -27.83 1.53
N LYS A 500 11.25 -28.90 2.33
CA LYS A 500 9.99 -29.25 3.03
C LYS A 500 9.62 -28.32 4.19
N GLY A 501 10.39 -27.24 4.37
CA GLY A 501 10.18 -26.22 5.38
C GLY A 501 9.49 -24.97 4.84
N PRO A 502 9.14 -24.04 5.73
CA PRO A 502 8.53 -22.78 5.34
C PRO A 502 9.52 -21.90 4.57
N VAL A 503 9.14 -21.53 3.35
CA VAL A 503 9.79 -20.47 2.56
C VAL A 503 8.86 -19.27 2.56
N VAL A 504 9.40 -18.07 2.74
CA VAL A 504 8.62 -16.82 2.68
C VAL A 504 9.19 -15.93 1.59
N LEU A 505 8.34 -15.57 0.63
CA LEU A 505 8.64 -14.57 -0.37
C LEU A 505 8.00 -13.25 0.08
N ASN A 506 8.64 -12.13 -0.23
CA ASN A 506 8.21 -10.80 0.14
C ASN A 506 7.96 -9.98 -1.13
N GLU A 507 6.71 -9.63 -1.33
CA GLU A 507 6.20 -8.84 -2.43
C GLU A 507 6.27 -7.35 -2.05
N HIS A 508 7.19 -6.61 -2.66
CA HIS A 508 7.38 -5.17 -2.41
C HIS A 508 6.53 -4.34 -3.38
N LEU A 509 5.44 -3.72 -2.89
CA LEU A 509 4.51 -2.97 -3.73
C LEU A 509 4.64 -1.47 -3.54
N TYR A 510 4.75 -0.75 -4.65
CA TYR A 510 4.75 0.70 -4.74
C TYR A 510 3.51 1.14 -5.52
N PHE A 511 2.83 2.17 -5.03
CA PHE A 511 1.60 2.69 -5.60
C PHE A 511 1.71 4.19 -5.85
N SER A 512 1.12 4.67 -6.95
CA SER A 512 0.82 6.09 -7.18
C SER A 512 -0.59 6.24 -7.77
N HIS A 513 -1.02 7.47 -8.07
CA HIS A 513 -2.41 7.81 -8.38
C HIS A 513 -3.42 7.37 -7.30
N LEU A 514 -3.04 7.27 -6.02
CA LEU A 514 -4.00 7.00 -4.96
C LEU A 514 -4.79 8.27 -4.58
N VAL A 515 -6.05 8.07 -4.19
CA VAL A 515 -6.94 9.11 -3.67
C VAL A 515 -6.75 9.22 -2.16
N GLY A 516 -6.81 10.43 -1.60
CA GLY A 516 -6.59 10.66 -0.16
C GLY A 516 -7.76 10.26 0.74
N THR A 517 -7.48 10.06 2.04
CA THR A 517 -8.46 9.78 3.12
C THR A 517 -9.31 8.50 2.99
N VAL A 518 -9.07 7.66 1.98
CA VAL A 518 -9.74 6.37 1.75
C VAL A 518 -8.83 5.18 2.11
N SER A 519 -9.38 3.96 2.07
CA SER A 519 -8.62 2.70 2.22
C SER A 519 -8.54 1.93 0.92
N TYR A 520 -7.47 1.16 0.75
CA TYR A 520 -7.26 0.24 -0.35
C TYR A 520 -6.98 -1.16 0.18
N ASN A 521 -7.62 -2.17 -0.41
CA ASN A 521 -7.30 -3.57 -0.22
C ASN A 521 -6.25 -3.97 -1.26
N VAL A 522 -5.17 -4.60 -0.79
CA VAL A 522 -4.07 -5.11 -1.62
C VAL A 522 -4.02 -6.62 -1.44
N HIS A 523 -3.90 -7.35 -2.54
CA HIS A 523 -3.89 -8.81 -2.56
C HIS A 523 -2.80 -9.28 -3.53
N ALA A 524 -2.00 -10.27 -3.11
CA ALA A 524 -0.97 -10.88 -3.93
C ALA A 524 -1.05 -12.40 -3.84
N TRP A 525 -0.67 -13.10 -4.91
CA TRP A 525 -0.61 -14.56 -4.97
C TRP A 525 0.46 -15.06 -5.93
N LEU A 526 0.92 -16.29 -5.72
CA LEU A 526 1.92 -16.92 -6.57
C LEU A 526 1.28 -17.75 -7.69
N VAL A 527 1.88 -17.73 -8.88
CA VAL A 527 1.55 -18.61 -10.03
C VAL A 527 2.79 -19.36 -10.53
N ASP A 528 2.57 -20.54 -11.10
CA ASP A 528 3.58 -21.35 -11.80
C ASP A 528 3.83 -20.76 -13.20
N LYS A 529 5.06 -20.32 -13.48
CA LYS A 529 5.38 -19.60 -14.72
C LYS A 529 5.18 -20.41 -15.99
N ALA A 530 5.28 -21.74 -15.92
CA ALA A 530 5.14 -22.62 -17.08
C ALA A 530 3.67 -22.91 -17.43
N THR A 531 2.73 -22.59 -16.53
CA THR A 531 1.30 -22.97 -16.68
C THR A 531 0.30 -21.86 -16.39
N GLY A 532 0.74 -20.75 -15.78
CA GLY A 532 -0.12 -19.66 -15.29
C GLY A 532 -1.06 -20.06 -14.15
N GLN A 533 -0.95 -21.28 -13.62
CA GLN A 533 -1.85 -21.77 -12.57
C GLN A 533 -1.40 -21.29 -11.17
N PRO A 534 -2.33 -20.93 -10.27
CA PRO A 534 -1.97 -20.55 -8.90
C PRO A 534 -1.25 -21.66 -8.14
N ILE A 535 -0.16 -21.31 -7.46
CA ILE A 535 0.59 -22.23 -6.61
C ILE A 535 -0.31 -22.66 -5.45
N THR A 536 -0.52 -23.97 -5.35
CA THR A 536 -1.41 -24.60 -4.38
C THR A 536 -0.63 -25.65 -3.59
N ILE A 537 -0.44 -25.43 -2.29
CA ILE A 537 0.25 -26.36 -1.38
C ILE A 537 -0.77 -26.86 -0.36
N ASN A 538 -0.82 -28.17 -0.10
CA ASN A 538 -1.81 -28.79 0.81
C ASN A 538 -3.28 -28.43 0.51
N GLY A 539 -3.60 -28.13 -0.76
CA GLY A 539 -4.93 -27.71 -1.19
C GLY A 539 -5.26 -26.22 -0.96
N GLN A 540 -4.30 -25.41 -0.50
CA GLN A 540 -4.46 -23.97 -0.29
C GLN A 540 -3.62 -23.15 -1.29
N LYS A 541 -4.21 -22.13 -1.91
CA LYS A 541 -3.51 -21.17 -2.77
C LYS A 541 -2.54 -20.35 -1.94
N ILE A 542 -1.32 -20.12 -2.44
CA ILE A 542 -0.34 -19.25 -1.77
C ILE A 542 -0.66 -17.80 -2.13
N GLU A 543 -1.42 -17.15 -1.25
CA GLU A 543 -1.90 -15.78 -1.38
C GLU A 543 -1.90 -15.05 -0.03
N ALA A 544 -1.87 -13.72 -0.07
CA ALA A 544 -1.93 -12.87 1.12
C ALA A 544 -2.62 -11.53 0.82
N ASN A 545 -3.35 -11.03 1.81
CA ASN A 545 -4.21 -9.85 1.71
C ASN A 545 -3.81 -8.82 2.78
N LYS A 546 -3.89 -7.52 2.46
CA LYS A 546 -3.51 -6.41 3.34
C LYS A 546 -4.29 -5.13 3.00
N THR A 547 -4.96 -4.52 3.97
CA THR A 547 -5.57 -3.20 3.79
C THR A 547 -4.57 -2.10 4.17
N ILE A 548 -4.45 -1.07 3.33
CA ILE A 548 -3.66 0.14 3.58
C ILE A 548 -4.59 1.37 3.59
N GLY A 549 -4.25 2.38 4.40
CA GLY A 549 -4.91 3.69 4.38
C GLY A 549 -4.10 4.67 3.54
N SER A 550 -4.76 5.49 2.75
CA SER A 550 -4.11 6.54 1.97
C SER A 550 -3.79 7.77 2.83
N PRO A 551 -2.62 8.41 2.66
CA PRO A 551 -2.32 9.73 3.22
C PRO A 551 -3.38 10.82 2.96
N ASN A 552 -3.21 11.96 3.64
CA ASN A 552 -4.17 13.08 3.62
C ASN A 552 -3.71 14.29 2.78
N GLU A 553 -2.49 14.26 2.25
CA GLU A 553 -1.88 15.38 1.51
C GLU A 553 -1.59 14.93 0.08
N ASP A 554 -2.54 15.19 -0.83
CA ASP A 554 -2.29 15.19 -2.27
C ASP A 554 -1.71 16.56 -2.66
N GLY A 555 -0.59 16.56 -3.39
CA GLY A 555 0.22 17.76 -3.61
C GLY A 555 0.93 17.80 -4.96
N ASN A 556 0.61 16.89 -5.87
CA ASN A 556 1.13 16.86 -7.24
C ASN A 556 0.10 16.24 -8.21
N ASP A 557 0.27 16.46 -9.51
CA ASP A 557 -0.69 15.99 -10.53
C ASP A 557 -0.72 14.44 -10.67
N ASP A 558 0.21 13.69 -10.07
CA ASP A 558 0.32 12.21 -10.06
C ASP A 558 -0.18 11.55 -8.75
N GLY A 559 -0.80 12.34 -7.87
CA GLY A 559 -1.53 11.84 -6.72
C GLY A 559 -0.68 11.32 -5.57
N ILE A 560 -1.34 10.57 -4.68
CA ILE A 560 -0.71 10.09 -3.46
C ILE A 560 0.08 8.82 -3.71
N GLU A 561 1.35 8.84 -3.33
CA GLU A 561 2.23 7.68 -3.32
C GLU A 561 2.09 6.86 -2.03
N ALA A 562 2.18 5.54 -2.13
CA ALA A 562 2.26 4.64 -0.98
C ALA A 562 3.16 3.43 -1.26
N TYR A 563 3.61 2.77 -0.19
CA TYR A 563 4.45 1.57 -0.26
C TYR A 563 3.95 0.51 0.73
N THR A 564 4.04 -0.77 0.35
CA THR A 564 3.69 -1.86 1.27
C THR A 564 4.33 -3.21 0.91
N ASP A 565 4.85 -3.90 1.92
CA ASP A 565 5.27 -5.31 1.82
C ASP A 565 4.10 -6.29 2.05
N ILE A 566 4.01 -7.35 1.25
CA ILE A 566 3.15 -8.52 1.49
C ILE A 566 4.00 -9.79 1.58
N GLN A 567 3.79 -10.62 2.60
CA GLN A 567 4.54 -11.86 2.80
C GLN A 567 3.74 -13.08 2.33
N LEU A 568 4.22 -13.70 1.25
CA LEU A 568 3.66 -14.91 0.64
C LEU A 568 4.36 -16.13 1.24
N LYS A 569 3.62 -16.92 2.02
CA LYS A 569 4.17 -17.97 2.90
C LYS A 569 3.89 -19.36 2.32
N ILE A 570 4.93 -20.00 1.81
CA ILE A 570 4.92 -21.36 1.26
C ILE A 570 5.27 -22.32 2.41
N PRO A 571 4.36 -23.19 2.90
CA PRO A 571 4.63 -24.00 4.09
C PRO A 571 5.52 -25.23 3.80
N ASP A 572 5.50 -25.73 2.57
CA ASP A 572 6.39 -26.76 2.02
C ASP A 572 6.68 -26.35 0.57
N ALA A 573 7.96 -26.13 0.23
CA ALA A 573 8.41 -25.71 -1.09
C ALA A 573 9.02 -26.85 -1.92
N SER A 574 9.04 -28.09 -1.43
CA SER A 574 9.73 -29.22 -2.08
C SER A 574 9.14 -29.60 -3.44
N SER A 575 7.84 -29.36 -3.64
CA SER A 575 7.15 -29.52 -4.94
C SER A 575 7.47 -28.42 -5.98
N LEU A 576 8.30 -27.43 -5.62
CA LEU A 576 8.68 -26.31 -6.49
C LEU A 576 10.09 -26.46 -7.08
N ALA A 577 10.79 -27.57 -6.86
CA ALA A 577 12.15 -27.78 -7.35
C ALA A 577 12.30 -27.55 -8.86
N GLY A 578 13.20 -26.67 -9.26
CA GLY A 578 13.47 -26.28 -10.66
C GLY A 578 12.41 -25.38 -11.29
N LYS A 579 11.47 -24.79 -10.53
CA LYS A 579 10.40 -23.93 -11.06
C LYS A 579 10.73 -22.45 -10.96
N ASP A 580 10.40 -21.73 -12.02
CA ASP A 580 10.13 -20.29 -11.92
C ASP A 580 8.70 -20.07 -11.38
N ILE A 581 8.58 -19.21 -10.38
CA ILE A 581 7.34 -18.83 -9.71
C ILE A 581 7.19 -17.32 -9.82
N VAL A 582 5.98 -16.82 -10.12
CA VAL A 582 5.72 -15.39 -10.35
C VAL A 582 4.69 -14.86 -9.36
N ALA A 583 4.89 -13.68 -8.78
CA ALA A 583 3.83 -12.96 -8.07
C ALA A 583 2.89 -12.25 -9.03
N PHE A 584 1.59 -12.45 -8.83
CA PHE A 584 0.54 -11.60 -9.36
C PHE A 584 -0.05 -10.81 -8.20
N SER A 585 -0.29 -9.52 -8.43
CA SER A 585 -0.71 -8.57 -7.39
C SER A 585 -1.86 -7.70 -7.89
N GLU A 586 -2.74 -7.26 -6.98
CA GLU A 586 -3.83 -6.35 -7.25
C GLU A 586 -4.03 -5.36 -6.10
N ILE A 587 -4.47 -4.14 -6.43
CA ILE A 587 -4.91 -3.12 -5.48
C ILE A 587 -6.29 -2.61 -5.90
N ALA A 588 -7.24 -2.60 -4.95
CA ALA A 588 -8.60 -2.13 -5.16
C ALA A 588 -9.07 -1.23 -4.00
N ARG A 589 -9.72 -0.09 -4.30
CA ARG A 589 -10.21 0.84 -3.27
C ARG A 589 -11.37 0.22 -2.48
N SER A 590 -11.32 0.23 -1.15
CA SER A 590 -12.16 -0.61 -0.29
C SER A 590 -13.67 -0.30 -0.36
N ASP A 591 -14.06 0.91 -0.79
CA ASP A 591 -15.45 1.37 -0.93
C ASP A 591 -15.98 1.34 -2.37
N LYS A 592 -15.08 1.36 -3.37
CA LYS A 592 -15.39 1.39 -4.81
C LYS A 592 -14.41 0.50 -5.62
N PRO A 593 -14.37 -0.82 -5.36
CA PRO A 593 -13.38 -1.69 -6.00
C PRO A 593 -13.53 -1.74 -7.52
N ASP A 594 -14.77 -1.70 -8.04
CA ASP A 594 -15.06 -1.79 -9.48
C ASP A 594 -14.62 -0.56 -10.30
N HIS A 595 -14.37 0.59 -9.64
CA HIS A 595 -13.98 1.85 -10.30
C HIS A 595 -12.50 2.22 -10.05
N TYR A 596 -11.90 1.68 -8.99
CA TYR A 596 -10.51 1.95 -8.61
C TYR A 596 -9.78 0.63 -8.33
N THR A 597 -9.48 -0.12 -9.38
CA THR A 597 -8.69 -1.35 -9.30
C THR A 597 -7.59 -1.40 -10.38
N THR A 598 -6.42 -1.91 -10.01
CA THR A 598 -5.30 -2.16 -10.91
C THR A 598 -4.62 -3.48 -10.54
N VAL A 599 -4.23 -4.24 -11.56
CA VAL A 599 -3.59 -5.56 -11.43
C VAL A 599 -2.23 -5.57 -12.12
N HIS A 600 -1.25 -6.25 -11.51
CA HIS A 600 0.00 -6.66 -12.14
C HIS A 600 -0.05 -8.18 -12.31
N GLN A 601 -0.10 -8.65 -13.56
CA GLN A 601 -0.25 -10.06 -13.92
C GLN A 601 0.59 -10.47 -15.14
N ASP A 602 1.78 -9.87 -15.34
CA ASP A 602 2.69 -10.34 -16.40
C ASP A 602 3.51 -11.54 -15.91
N ILE A 603 3.13 -12.72 -16.39
CA ILE A 603 3.85 -13.99 -16.17
C ILE A 603 5.31 -13.97 -16.66
N ASN A 604 5.71 -12.97 -17.44
CA ASN A 604 7.06 -12.81 -17.96
C ASN A 604 7.93 -11.82 -17.17
N ASP A 605 7.38 -11.08 -16.20
CA ASP A 605 8.17 -10.09 -15.48
C ASP A 605 9.27 -10.78 -14.64
N LYS A 606 10.50 -10.30 -14.86
CA LYS A 606 11.71 -10.77 -14.19
C LYS A 606 11.88 -10.14 -12.81
N ASN A 607 11.17 -9.05 -12.54
CA ASN A 607 11.02 -8.46 -11.22
C ASN A 607 10.10 -9.33 -10.36
N GLU A 608 9.08 -9.99 -10.93
CA GLU A 608 8.17 -10.86 -10.17
C GLU A 608 8.55 -12.34 -10.17
N THR A 609 9.57 -12.74 -10.95
CA THR A 609 10.05 -14.13 -10.98
C THR A 609 11.00 -14.44 -9.82
N ILE A 610 10.68 -15.47 -9.03
CA ILE A 610 11.62 -16.21 -8.16
C ILE A 610 11.91 -17.57 -8.80
N HIS A 611 13.19 -17.94 -8.87
CA HIS A 611 13.62 -19.27 -9.28
C HIS A 611 13.84 -20.18 -8.06
N PHE A 612 13.12 -21.29 -8.00
CA PHE A 612 13.42 -22.38 -7.06
C PHE A 612 14.42 -23.33 -7.71
N SER A 613 15.58 -23.48 -7.08
CA SER A 613 16.66 -24.35 -7.57
C SER A 613 16.23 -25.82 -7.73
N LYS A 614 17.01 -26.61 -8.47
CA LYS A 614 16.94 -28.08 -8.47
C LYS A 614 18.29 -28.69 -8.05
N PRO A 615 18.60 -28.73 -6.75
CA PRO A 615 19.89 -29.21 -6.26
C PRO A 615 20.12 -30.71 -6.55
N GLU A 616 21.28 -31.00 -7.12
CA GLU A 616 21.76 -32.35 -7.40
C GLU A 616 23.15 -32.52 -6.81
N ILE A 617 23.47 -33.74 -6.34
CA ILE A 617 24.83 -34.13 -5.97
C ILE A 617 25.29 -35.36 -6.75
N HIS A 618 26.56 -35.38 -7.11
CA HIS A 618 27.29 -36.56 -7.56
C HIS A 618 28.53 -36.69 -6.68
N THR A 619 28.89 -37.91 -6.30
CA THR A 619 29.79 -38.15 -5.17
C THR A 619 30.83 -39.20 -5.54
N THR A 620 32.01 -39.17 -4.91
CA THR A 620 33.09 -40.12 -5.20
C THR A 620 33.99 -40.33 -3.99
N ALA A 621 33.94 -41.53 -3.42
CA ALA A 621 34.77 -41.94 -2.30
C ALA A 621 36.06 -42.67 -2.72
N VAL A 622 37.15 -42.36 -2.00
CA VAL A 622 38.47 -42.99 -2.16
C VAL A 622 39.13 -43.22 -0.80
N ASN A 623 40.02 -44.20 -0.73
CA ASN A 623 40.95 -44.36 0.39
C ASN A 623 41.92 -43.17 0.37
N LYS A 624 42.04 -42.46 1.48
CA LYS A 624 42.84 -41.22 1.57
C LYS A 624 44.34 -41.49 1.51
N GLU A 625 44.77 -42.63 2.04
CA GLU A 625 46.17 -43.03 2.14
C GLU A 625 46.76 -43.53 0.79
N THR A 626 45.92 -43.99 -0.14
CA THR A 626 46.32 -44.56 -1.44
C THR A 626 45.69 -43.90 -2.67
N GLU A 627 44.73 -42.98 -2.47
CA GLU A 627 43.84 -42.38 -3.48
C GLU A 627 43.03 -43.40 -4.32
N GLY A 628 42.97 -44.66 -3.88
CA GLY A 628 42.37 -45.77 -4.61
C GLY A 628 41.01 -46.25 -4.08
N LYS A 629 40.48 -47.31 -4.73
CA LYS A 629 39.21 -47.99 -4.38
C LYS A 629 39.38 -49.23 -3.49
N LYS A 630 40.51 -49.35 -2.78
CA LYS A 630 40.78 -50.43 -1.83
C LYS A 630 41.15 -49.89 -0.45
N LEU A 631 40.67 -50.55 0.60
CA LEU A 631 41.05 -50.33 2.00
C LEU A 631 41.97 -51.47 2.47
N GLN A 632 42.82 -51.20 3.47
CA GLN A 632 43.61 -52.23 4.15
C GLN A 632 43.06 -52.46 5.56
N PRO A 633 42.69 -53.68 5.95
CA PRO A 633 42.04 -53.97 7.22
C PRO A 633 42.95 -53.67 8.42
N THR A 634 42.83 -52.47 8.99
CA THR A 634 43.66 -51.89 10.06
C THR A 634 42.79 -51.16 11.11
N ASP A 635 43.43 -50.56 12.12
CA ASP A 635 42.77 -49.87 13.24
C ASP A 635 42.33 -48.42 12.93
N GLY A 636 42.45 -47.95 11.68
CA GLY A 636 42.13 -46.56 11.36
C GLY A 636 42.26 -46.14 9.90
N GLU A 637 41.79 -46.93 8.93
CA GLU A 637 41.72 -46.46 7.53
C GLU A 637 40.81 -45.24 7.38
N THR A 638 41.14 -44.36 6.43
CA THR A 638 40.36 -43.15 6.16
C THR A 638 39.71 -43.19 4.79
N ILE A 639 38.38 -43.17 4.75
CA ILE A 639 37.64 -42.85 3.52
C ILE A 639 37.55 -41.34 3.39
N THR A 640 37.88 -40.80 2.21
CA THR A 640 37.60 -39.42 1.81
C THR A 640 36.60 -39.44 0.67
N ASP A 641 35.42 -38.85 0.90
CA ASP A 641 34.41 -38.62 -0.13
C ASP A 641 34.48 -37.19 -0.69
N THR A 642 34.11 -37.06 -1.96
CA THR A 642 34.12 -35.82 -2.74
C THR A 642 32.72 -35.59 -3.32
N VAL A 643 31.99 -34.61 -2.80
CA VAL A 643 30.63 -34.26 -3.21
C VAL A 643 30.66 -33.06 -4.16
N ASP A 644 30.40 -33.32 -5.43
CA ASP A 644 30.16 -32.30 -6.44
C ASP A 644 28.67 -31.93 -6.45
N TYR A 645 28.36 -30.66 -6.21
CA TYR A 645 27.00 -30.14 -6.07
C TYR A 645 26.63 -29.20 -7.22
N LYS A 646 25.32 -29.12 -7.51
CA LYS A 646 24.72 -28.17 -8.47
C LYS A 646 23.62 -27.33 -7.82
N GLU A 647 23.37 -26.15 -8.40
CA GLU A 647 22.24 -25.25 -8.09
C GLU A 647 22.04 -24.91 -6.60
N LEU A 648 23.13 -24.85 -5.83
CA LEU A 648 23.10 -24.22 -4.52
C LEU A 648 23.04 -22.69 -4.66
N ILE A 649 22.62 -21.98 -3.61
CA ILE A 649 22.61 -20.50 -3.59
C ILE A 649 23.95 -20.04 -2.99
N PRO A 650 24.76 -19.24 -3.72
CA PRO A 650 26.02 -18.72 -3.20
C PRO A 650 25.83 -17.91 -1.90
N GLY A 651 26.75 -18.09 -0.95
CA GLY A 651 26.72 -17.45 0.36
C GLY A 651 25.90 -18.17 1.44
N LYS A 652 25.17 -19.24 1.09
CA LYS A 652 24.39 -20.06 2.03
C LYS A 652 25.22 -21.16 2.70
N GLU A 653 24.92 -21.46 3.97
CA GLU A 653 25.46 -22.64 4.67
C GLU A 653 24.57 -23.88 4.40
N TYR A 654 25.23 -25.00 4.14
CA TYR A 654 24.64 -26.32 4.00
C TYR A 654 25.31 -27.31 4.95
N THR A 655 24.57 -28.35 5.34
CA THR A 655 25.11 -29.47 6.11
C THR A 655 25.09 -30.73 5.25
N LEU A 656 26.28 -31.24 4.90
CA LEU A 656 26.44 -32.56 4.31
C LEU A 656 26.55 -33.59 5.43
N HIS A 657 25.69 -34.61 5.39
CA HIS A 657 25.84 -35.84 6.17
C HIS A 657 26.28 -36.97 5.23
N GLY A 658 27.14 -37.86 5.72
CA GLY A 658 27.52 -39.07 5.01
C GLY A 658 27.57 -40.27 5.95
N ILE A 659 27.19 -41.45 5.47
CA ILE A 659 27.22 -42.70 6.24
C ILE A 659 27.80 -43.83 5.38
N VAL A 660 28.71 -44.62 5.94
CA VAL A 660 29.31 -45.75 5.24
C VAL A 660 28.41 -46.98 5.43
N MET A 661 28.05 -47.61 4.33
CA MET A 661 27.18 -48.78 4.24
C MET A 661 27.98 -50.01 3.82
N ASP A 662 27.68 -51.15 4.42
CA ASP A 662 28.16 -52.48 4.07
C ASP A 662 27.23 -53.07 3.01
N LYS A 663 27.76 -53.38 1.81
CA LYS A 663 26.97 -53.83 0.65
C LYS A 663 26.41 -55.23 0.85
N GLU A 664 27.18 -56.12 1.47
CA GLU A 664 26.86 -57.53 1.68
C GLU A 664 25.69 -57.73 2.64
N THR A 665 25.52 -56.83 3.62
CA THR A 665 24.45 -56.87 4.63
C THR A 665 23.37 -55.81 4.44
N GLY A 666 23.62 -54.76 3.66
CA GLY A 666 22.71 -53.63 3.44
C GLY A 666 22.55 -52.71 4.66
N LYS A 667 23.52 -52.69 5.57
CA LYS A 667 23.47 -51.96 6.86
C LYS A 667 24.59 -50.94 6.99
N ALA A 668 24.48 -50.02 7.94
CA ALA A 668 25.58 -49.13 8.28
C ALA A 668 26.78 -49.92 8.82
N VAL A 669 27.99 -49.50 8.42
CA VAL A 669 29.25 -49.96 9.00
C VAL A 669 29.32 -49.51 10.46
N MET A 670 29.78 -50.39 11.34
CA MET A 670 29.78 -50.19 12.79
C MET A 670 31.22 -50.18 13.32
N ASN A 671 31.62 -49.08 13.95
CA ASN A 671 32.87 -48.94 14.68
C ASN A 671 32.58 -48.72 16.17
N ASN A 672 33.09 -49.59 17.05
CA ASN A 672 32.92 -49.50 18.50
C ASN A 672 31.46 -49.25 18.95
N GLY A 673 30.50 -49.92 18.30
CA GLY A 673 29.07 -49.83 18.61
C GLY A 673 28.35 -48.57 18.11
N LYS A 674 28.98 -47.79 17.23
CA LYS A 674 28.37 -46.62 16.54
C LYS A 674 28.47 -46.77 15.03
N ASN A 675 27.59 -46.10 14.29
CA ASN A 675 27.71 -45.96 12.84
C ASN A 675 29.05 -45.29 12.47
N VAL A 676 29.61 -45.68 11.32
CA VAL A 676 30.67 -44.94 10.65
C VAL A 676 30.03 -43.86 9.77
N GLU A 677 29.96 -42.65 10.30
CA GLU A 677 29.30 -41.50 9.69
C GLU A 677 30.13 -40.21 9.84
N PHE A 678 29.91 -39.25 8.94
CA PHE A 678 30.49 -37.91 9.01
C PHE A 678 29.42 -36.81 8.87
N THR A 679 29.76 -35.61 9.33
CA THR A 679 28.94 -34.42 9.16
C THR A 679 29.82 -33.21 8.88
N LYS A 680 29.52 -32.47 7.82
CA LYS A 680 30.32 -31.35 7.32
C LYS A 680 29.43 -30.16 6.99
N ARG A 681 29.53 -29.10 7.78
CA ARG A 681 29.00 -27.77 7.41
C ARG A 681 29.95 -27.07 6.45
N PHE A 682 29.40 -26.40 5.43
CA PHE A 682 30.15 -25.60 4.47
C PHE A 682 29.27 -24.48 3.89
N THR A 683 29.89 -23.39 3.47
CA THR A 683 29.22 -22.32 2.71
C THR A 683 29.45 -22.52 1.22
N ALA A 684 28.40 -22.54 0.40
CA ALA A 684 28.55 -22.61 -1.05
C ALA A 684 29.11 -21.27 -1.58
N THR A 685 30.25 -21.29 -2.28
CA THR A 685 30.88 -20.08 -2.83
C THR A 685 30.45 -19.78 -4.27
N ALA A 686 29.91 -20.78 -4.96
CA ALA A 686 29.29 -20.73 -6.28
C ALA A 686 28.09 -21.68 -6.29
N ALA A 687 27.22 -21.58 -7.31
CA ALA A 687 26.04 -22.43 -7.40
C ALA A 687 26.38 -23.91 -7.67
N ASN A 688 27.43 -24.12 -8.47
CA ASN A 688 28.00 -25.43 -8.74
C ASN A 688 29.42 -25.47 -8.17
N GLY A 689 29.82 -26.56 -7.52
CA GLY A 689 31.11 -26.65 -6.83
C GLY A 689 31.34 -28.03 -6.21
N SER A 690 32.35 -28.14 -5.36
CA SER A 690 32.77 -29.40 -4.73
C SER A 690 33.06 -29.21 -3.24
N VAL A 691 32.81 -30.23 -2.42
CA VAL A 691 33.21 -30.29 -1.01
C VAL A 691 33.72 -31.70 -0.67
N LYS A 692 34.83 -31.77 0.07
CA LYS A 692 35.35 -33.05 0.57
C LYS A 692 35.04 -33.26 2.04
N ALA A 693 34.66 -34.48 2.38
CA ALA A 693 34.47 -34.97 3.74
C ALA A 693 35.27 -36.25 3.96
N SER A 694 35.46 -36.68 5.21
CA SER A 694 36.22 -37.90 5.51
C SER A 694 35.81 -38.51 6.83
N VAL A 695 35.95 -39.83 6.94
CA VAL A 695 35.73 -40.60 8.17
C VAL A 695 36.84 -41.65 8.32
N THR A 696 37.30 -41.85 9.55
CA THR A 696 38.37 -42.77 9.91
C THR A 696 37.83 -43.83 10.87
N PHE A 697 38.08 -45.12 10.60
CA PHE A 697 37.53 -46.22 11.40
C PHE A 697 38.38 -47.49 11.35
N ASP A 698 38.10 -48.41 12.28
CA ASP A 698 38.64 -49.77 12.30
C ASP A 698 37.87 -50.65 11.30
N ASP A 699 38.54 -51.10 10.24
CA ASP A 699 37.96 -51.91 9.16
C ASP A 699 38.38 -53.40 9.21
N HIS A 700 39.09 -53.85 10.26
CA HIS A 700 39.49 -55.27 10.43
C HIS A 700 38.32 -56.25 10.31
N HIS A 701 37.13 -55.81 10.73
CA HIS A 701 35.89 -56.59 10.79
C HIS A 701 35.22 -56.78 9.41
N TYR A 702 35.70 -56.09 8.38
CA TYR A 702 35.05 -55.97 7.07
C TYR A 702 35.85 -56.62 5.92
N ARG A 703 36.84 -57.48 6.22
CA ARG A 703 37.68 -58.17 5.22
C ARG A 703 36.85 -58.88 4.15
N ASN A 704 37.13 -58.61 2.87
CA ASN A 704 36.37 -59.04 1.67
C ASN A 704 34.99 -58.38 1.48
N HIS A 705 34.57 -57.41 2.31
CA HIS A 705 33.31 -56.67 2.11
C HIS A 705 33.54 -55.47 1.19
N ARG A 706 32.47 -55.03 0.52
CA ARG A 706 32.43 -53.79 -0.25
C ARG A 706 31.66 -52.73 0.54
N LEU A 707 32.35 -51.65 0.85
CA LEU A 707 31.79 -50.50 1.55
C LEU A 707 31.37 -49.44 0.53
N VAL A 708 30.25 -48.77 0.78
CA VAL A 708 29.67 -47.75 -0.11
C VAL A 708 29.25 -46.55 0.73
N VAL A 709 29.63 -45.33 0.38
CA VAL A 709 29.18 -44.14 1.15
C VAL A 709 27.86 -43.60 0.58
N PHE A 710 26.98 -43.18 1.48
CA PHE A 710 25.69 -42.56 1.20
C PHE A 710 25.69 -41.12 1.70
N GLU A 711 25.39 -40.15 0.83
CA GLU A 711 25.41 -38.73 1.14
C GLU A 711 23.99 -38.15 1.25
N SER A 712 23.85 -37.09 2.04
CA SER A 712 22.60 -36.33 2.15
C SER A 712 22.90 -34.87 2.49
N LEU A 713 22.44 -33.97 1.62
CA LEU A 713 22.68 -32.54 1.72
C LEU A 713 21.44 -31.85 2.28
N TYR A 714 21.65 -31.06 3.34
CA TYR A 714 20.60 -30.34 4.06
C TYR A 714 20.80 -28.83 3.93
N TYR A 715 19.69 -28.10 3.75
CA TYR A 715 19.65 -26.65 3.90
C TYR A 715 18.89 -26.30 5.18
N THR A 716 19.52 -25.52 6.07
CA THR A 716 19.15 -25.46 7.50
C THR A 716 19.08 -26.89 8.08
N ASP A 717 17.90 -27.36 8.49
CA ASP A 717 17.66 -28.72 8.99
C ASP A 717 16.79 -29.57 8.02
N TYR A 718 16.45 -29.04 6.84
CA TYR A 718 15.62 -29.74 5.85
C TYR A 718 16.48 -30.44 4.79
N LEU A 719 16.18 -31.72 4.51
CA LEU A 719 16.79 -32.47 3.42
C LEU A 719 16.49 -31.76 2.09
N LEU A 720 17.54 -31.55 1.30
CA LEU A 720 17.50 -30.86 0.02
C LEU A 720 17.67 -31.82 -1.15
N THR A 721 18.65 -32.73 -1.06
CA THR A 721 18.95 -33.77 -2.06
C THR A 721 19.86 -34.83 -1.42
N ASP A 722 19.82 -36.08 -1.90
CA ASP A 722 20.63 -37.19 -1.39
C ASP A 722 21.12 -38.15 -2.50
N HIS A 723 22.23 -38.84 -2.23
CA HIS A 723 22.79 -39.89 -3.07
C HIS A 723 22.92 -41.16 -2.24
N ARG A 724 22.16 -42.21 -2.60
CA ARG A 724 21.97 -43.41 -1.77
C ARG A 724 21.80 -44.70 -2.58
N ASP A 725 22.61 -44.91 -3.63
CA ASP A 725 22.64 -46.20 -4.33
C ASP A 725 23.76 -47.09 -3.79
N ILE A 726 23.38 -48.24 -3.20
CA ILE A 726 24.33 -49.25 -2.71
C ILE A 726 25.08 -49.97 -3.85
N ASN A 727 24.83 -49.60 -5.11
CA ASN A 727 25.46 -50.12 -6.32
C ASN A 727 26.31 -49.10 -7.08
N ASP A 728 26.39 -47.84 -6.61
CA ASP A 728 27.28 -46.87 -7.23
C ASP A 728 28.75 -47.32 -7.04
N VAL A 729 29.46 -47.43 -8.17
CA VAL A 729 30.84 -47.92 -8.24
C VAL A 729 31.83 -46.80 -7.91
N ASP A 730 31.47 -45.55 -8.18
CA ASP A 730 32.23 -44.37 -7.78
C ASP A 730 32.07 -44.08 -6.28
N GLN A 731 31.07 -44.65 -5.61
CA GLN A 731 31.00 -44.75 -4.14
C GLN A 731 31.58 -46.03 -3.51
N SER A 732 31.89 -47.06 -4.29
CA SER A 732 32.32 -48.35 -3.76
C SER A 732 33.83 -48.43 -3.43
N LEU A 733 34.18 -49.02 -2.29
CA LEU A 733 35.55 -49.43 -1.92
C LEU A 733 35.59 -50.87 -1.41
N ASP A 734 36.63 -51.61 -1.79
CA ASP A 734 36.82 -53.02 -1.38
C ASP A 734 37.83 -53.13 -0.23
N VAL A 735 37.43 -53.73 0.90
CA VAL A 735 38.36 -54.05 1.99
C VAL A 735 39.14 -55.31 1.64
N THR A 736 40.46 -55.23 1.60
CA THR A 736 41.30 -56.39 1.29
C THR A 736 41.21 -57.47 2.37
N ASN A 737 41.67 -58.67 2.02
CA ASN A 737 41.85 -59.77 2.97
C ASN A 737 43.27 -60.34 2.89
N PRO A 738 44.28 -59.62 3.40
CA PRO A 738 45.65 -60.10 3.36
C PRO A 738 45.85 -61.28 4.31
N GLN A 739 46.52 -62.32 3.80
CA GLN A 739 46.90 -63.50 4.55
C GLN A 739 48.40 -63.76 4.35
N LEU A 740 49.01 -64.38 5.36
CA LEU A 740 50.42 -64.78 5.35
C LEU A 740 50.51 -66.32 5.38
N HIS A 741 51.39 -66.87 4.56
CA HIS A 741 51.77 -68.28 4.58
C HIS A 741 53.29 -68.36 4.51
N THR A 742 53.91 -68.57 5.65
CA THR A 742 55.35 -68.39 5.85
C THR A 742 56.06 -69.75 5.86
N THR A 743 57.39 -69.82 5.73
CA THR A 743 58.14 -71.09 5.79
C THR A 743 59.60 -70.86 6.21
N LEU A 744 59.94 -71.11 7.48
CA LEU A 744 61.29 -71.02 8.04
C LEU A 744 62.19 -72.23 7.70
N SER A 745 63.43 -72.01 7.24
CA SER A 745 64.40 -73.08 6.98
C SER A 745 65.87 -72.62 7.02
N ASP A 746 66.82 -73.55 7.21
CA ASP A 746 68.24 -73.35 6.88
C ASP A 746 68.50 -74.02 5.52
N ASN A 747 68.68 -73.24 4.45
CA ASN A 747 68.92 -73.77 3.10
C ASN A 747 67.90 -74.86 2.65
N THR A 748 66.61 -74.63 2.92
CA THR A 748 65.46 -75.56 2.75
C THR A 748 65.35 -76.72 3.75
N GLU A 749 66.37 -76.96 4.59
CA GLU A 749 66.32 -77.95 5.66
C GLU A 749 65.62 -77.43 6.92
N LYS A 750 65.05 -78.37 7.69
CA LYS A 750 64.37 -78.10 8.97
C LYS A 750 65.22 -78.40 10.21
N LEU A 751 66.46 -78.88 10.02
CA LEU A 751 67.39 -79.23 11.08
C LEU A 751 68.65 -78.35 11.00
N VAL A 752 68.96 -77.67 12.09
CA VAL A 752 70.00 -76.64 12.19
C VAL A 752 71.06 -77.10 13.20
N SER A 753 72.33 -77.24 12.80
CA SER A 753 73.37 -77.64 13.76
C SER A 753 73.69 -76.49 14.73
N PRO A 754 73.73 -76.71 16.06
CA PRO A 754 74.00 -75.66 17.05
C PRO A 754 75.41 -75.07 16.87
N LYS A 755 75.48 -73.78 16.48
CA LYS A 755 76.72 -73.03 16.24
C LYS A 755 76.59 -71.62 16.87
N PRO A 756 77.71 -70.95 17.19
CA PRO A 756 77.68 -69.57 17.70
C PRO A 756 77.04 -68.54 16.74
N GLU A 757 76.94 -68.92 15.46
CA GLU A 757 76.24 -68.18 14.43
C GLU A 757 75.50 -69.16 13.52
N ASN A 758 74.16 -69.10 13.57
CA ASN A 758 73.24 -69.83 12.70
C ASN A 758 72.38 -68.82 11.93
N THR A 759 72.12 -69.11 10.66
CA THR A 759 71.25 -68.32 9.78
C THR A 759 70.07 -69.16 9.34
N VAL A 760 68.86 -68.63 9.46
CA VAL A 760 67.64 -69.24 8.93
C VAL A 760 66.85 -68.19 8.15
N GLU A 761 66.21 -68.63 7.07
CA GLU A 761 65.38 -67.79 6.21
C GLU A 761 63.92 -68.22 6.33
N ASP A 762 63.05 -67.27 6.65
CA ASP A 762 61.60 -67.43 6.50
C ASP A 762 61.14 -66.86 5.16
N VAL A 763 60.45 -67.69 4.37
CA VAL A 763 59.87 -67.29 3.09
C VAL A 763 58.38 -66.96 3.27
N VAL A 764 58.10 -65.70 3.58
CA VAL A 764 56.73 -65.18 3.67
C VAL A 764 56.10 -65.13 2.30
N ARG A 765 55.04 -65.91 2.07
CA ARG A 765 54.08 -65.67 0.99
C ARG A 765 52.95 -64.79 1.49
N TYR A 766 52.60 -63.75 0.75
CA TYR A 766 51.49 -62.84 1.06
C TYR A 766 50.43 -62.87 -0.04
N THR A 767 49.20 -62.52 0.33
CA THR A 767 48.06 -62.35 -0.59
C THR A 767 47.35 -61.00 -0.41
N ASP A 768 46.60 -60.60 -1.43
CA ASP A 768 45.70 -59.44 -1.49
C ASP A 768 46.23 -58.10 -0.94
N LEU A 769 47.52 -57.84 -1.10
CA LEU A 769 48.09 -56.50 -0.86
C LEU A 769 47.68 -55.53 -1.98
N ILE A 770 47.71 -54.23 -1.72
CA ILE A 770 47.51 -53.20 -2.76
C ILE A 770 48.86 -53.02 -3.49
N PRO A 771 48.94 -53.27 -4.81
CA PRO A 771 50.17 -53.07 -5.55
C PRO A 771 50.65 -51.62 -5.51
N GLY A 772 51.96 -51.42 -5.48
CA GLY A 772 52.57 -50.09 -5.44
C GLY A 772 52.57 -49.40 -4.07
N GLN A 773 51.99 -50.00 -3.03
CA GLN A 773 52.04 -49.47 -1.66
C GLN A 773 53.25 -49.98 -0.87
N THR A 774 53.78 -49.18 0.05
CA THR A 774 54.96 -49.57 0.85
C THR A 774 54.53 -50.30 2.12
N TYR A 775 54.93 -51.56 2.24
CA TYR A 775 54.72 -52.38 3.44
C TYR A 775 56.04 -52.62 4.15
N SER A 776 55.96 -52.83 5.47
CA SER A 776 57.06 -53.39 6.26
C SER A 776 56.59 -54.64 6.99
N ILE A 777 57.41 -55.68 7.00
CA ILE A 777 57.12 -56.92 7.72
C ILE A 777 58.21 -57.16 8.77
N ARG A 778 57.80 -57.50 9.99
CA ARG A 778 58.69 -57.77 11.11
C ARG A 778 58.50 -59.21 11.57
N GLY A 779 59.57 -59.99 11.53
CA GLY A 779 59.62 -61.33 12.07
C GLY A 779 60.30 -61.36 13.43
N LYS A 780 59.93 -62.31 14.29
CA LYS A 780 60.61 -62.61 15.56
C LYS A 780 60.75 -64.12 15.72
N LEU A 781 61.92 -64.59 16.12
CA LEU A 781 62.14 -66.03 16.37
C LEU A 781 61.81 -66.35 17.84
N ILE A 782 60.93 -67.33 18.07
CA ILE A 782 60.43 -67.76 19.39
C ILE A 782 60.90 -69.18 19.67
N ASP A 783 61.30 -69.47 20.91
CA ASP A 783 61.58 -70.82 21.38
C ASP A 783 60.28 -71.49 21.88
N GLN A 784 59.91 -72.66 21.30
CA GLN A 784 58.73 -73.41 21.72
C GLN A 784 58.80 -73.90 23.17
N VAL A 785 60.00 -74.14 23.71
CA VAL A 785 60.17 -74.72 25.06
C VAL A 785 59.85 -73.71 26.16
N THR A 786 60.22 -72.45 25.96
CA THR A 786 59.98 -71.36 26.92
C THR A 786 58.82 -70.42 26.54
N GLY A 787 58.39 -70.42 25.28
CA GLY A 787 57.47 -69.42 24.72
C GLY A 787 58.08 -68.01 24.62
N ALA A 788 59.39 -67.86 24.87
CA ALA A 788 60.09 -66.58 24.88
C ALA A 788 60.81 -66.33 23.55
N PRO A 789 61.09 -65.06 23.19
CA PRO A 789 61.94 -64.75 22.05
C PRO A 789 63.34 -65.35 22.20
N VAL A 790 63.85 -65.94 21.12
CA VAL A 790 65.27 -66.30 20.98
C VAL A 790 66.11 -65.03 21.12
N VAL A 791 67.22 -65.09 21.86
CA VAL A 791 68.09 -63.93 22.12
C VAL A 791 69.50 -64.15 21.60
N LYS A 792 70.10 -63.09 21.06
CA LYS A 792 71.53 -63.00 20.76
C LYS A 792 72.11 -61.84 21.57
N HIS A 793 73.10 -62.13 22.42
CA HIS A 793 73.67 -61.17 23.38
C HIS A 793 72.62 -60.44 24.27
N GLY A 794 71.53 -61.12 24.63
CA GLY A 794 70.46 -60.56 25.46
C GLY A 794 69.44 -59.67 24.72
N VAL A 795 69.56 -59.52 23.40
CA VAL A 795 68.58 -58.82 22.54
C VAL A 795 67.75 -59.85 21.76
N PRO A 796 66.41 -59.72 21.68
CA PRO A 796 65.58 -60.59 20.86
C PRO A 796 66.01 -60.64 19.38
N VAL A 797 66.00 -61.84 18.80
CA VAL A 797 66.31 -62.08 17.40
C VAL A 797 65.10 -61.71 16.54
N MET A 798 65.19 -60.51 15.96
CA MET A 798 64.20 -59.91 15.08
C MET A 798 64.75 -59.83 13.65
N ALA A 799 63.88 -60.01 12.66
CA ALA A 799 64.14 -59.68 11.26
C ALA A 799 63.15 -58.59 10.80
N THR A 800 63.51 -57.77 9.82
CA THR A 800 62.61 -56.76 9.25
C THR A 800 62.94 -56.51 7.79
N ALA A 801 61.91 -56.48 6.95
CA ALA A 801 62.00 -56.09 5.55
C ALA A 801 60.99 -54.97 5.24
N THR A 802 61.29 -54.16 4.23
CA THR A 802 60.38 -53.15 3.68
C THR A 802 60.32 -53.35 2.17
N PHE A 803 59.12 -53.44 1.61
CA PHE A 803 58.91 -53.82 0.21
C PHE A 803 57.69 -53.13 -0.40
N GLN A 804 57.64 -53.11 -1.72
CA GLN A 804 56.55 -52.55 -2.52
C GLN A 804 56.09 -53.63 -3.51
N PRO A 805 54.96 -54.32 -3.27
CA PRO A 805 54.53 -55.43 -4.12
C PRO A 805 54.04 -54.90 -5.48
N SER A 806 54.42 -55.58 -6.57
CA SER A 806 53.96 -55.25 -7.93
C SER A 806 52.69 -56.01 -8.35
N MET A 807 52.29 -57.01 -7.58
CA MET A 807 51.05 -57.79 -7.71
C MET A 807 50.47 -58.01 -6.31
N PRO A 808 49.15 -58.26 -6.15
CA PRO A 808 48.55 -58.44 -4.82
C PRO A 808 49.11 -59.63 -4.03
N ASN A 809 49.58 -60.66 -4.74
CA ASN A 809 50.15 -61.88 -4.18
C ASN A 809 51.62 -61.98 -4.56
N GLY A 810 52.46 -62.45 -3.63
CA GLY A 810 53.91 -62.53 -3.86
C GLY A 810 54.66 -63.09 -2.65
N THR A 811 55.99 -62.87 -2.62
CA THR A 811 56.86 -63.36 -1.55
C THR A 811 57.85 -62.31 -1.06
N VAL A 812 58.25 -62.40 0.20
CA VAL A 812 59.36 -61.66 0.82
C VAL A 812 60.10 -62.57 1.79
N THR A 813 61.42 -62.49 1.85
CA THR A 813 62.24 -63.34 2.73
C THR A 813 62.72 -62.55 3.95
N LEU A 814 62.66 -63.16 5.13
CA LEU A 814 63.21 -62.65 6.37
C LEU A 814 64.37 -63.54 6.84
N THR A 815 65.58 -62.97 6.91
CA THR A 815 66.79 -63.68 7.37
C THR A 815 67.02 -63.39 8.85
N PHE A 816 66.99 -64.43 9.69
CA PHE A 816 67.32 -64.36 11.12
C PHE A 816 68.73 -64.90 11.35
N VAL A 817 69.49 -64.26 12.26
CA VAL A 817 70.83 -64.71 12.64
C VAL A 817 70.92 -64.82 14.17
N PHE A 818 71.10 -66.03 14.69
CA PHE A 818 71.08 -66.35 16.12
C PHE A 818 72.33 -67.13 16.56
N ASP A 819 72.50 -67.32 17.88
CA ASP A 819 73.45 -68.28 18.45
C ASP A 819 72.67 -69.56 18.79
N GLY A 820 72.86 -70.62 18.02
CA GLY A 820 72.15 -71.89 18.21
C GLY A 820 72.70 -72.75 19.34
N THR A 821 73.87 -72.45 19.91
CA THR A 821 74.48 -73.30 20.96
C THR A 821 73.58 -73.43 22.19
N GLN A 822 72.91 -72.33 22.54
CA GLN A 822 72.03 -72.21 23.71
C GLN A 822 70.66 -72.89 23.53
N TYR A 823 70.33 -73.32 22.31
CA TYR A 823 69.03 -73.89 21.93
C TYR A 823 69.13 -75.36 21.48
N THR A 824 70.22 -76.05 21.84
CA THR A 824 70.42 -77.47 21.49
C THR A 824 69.31 -78.34 22.07
N GLY A 825 68.56 -79.03 21.22
CA GLY A 825 67.37 -79.82 21.56
C GLY A 825 66.05 -79.04 21.54
N HIS A 826 66.06 -77.74 21.21
CA HIS A 826 64.86 -76.91 21.12
C HIS A 826 64.30 -76.85 19.69
N HIS A 827 63.03 -76.47 19.61
CA HIS A 827 62.33 -76.11 18.39
C HIS A 827 62.10 -74.59 18.38
N LEU A 828 62.49 -73.94 17.28
CA LEU A 828 62.41 -72.49 17.11
C LEU A 828 61.43 -72.16 15.98
N THR A 829 60.46 -71.29 16.25
CA THR A 829 59.34 -70.95 15.36
C THR A 829 59.35 -69.45 15.13
N ALA A 830 59.29 -68.97 13.88
CA ALA A 830 59.17 -67.53 13.63
C ALA A 830 57.69 -67.09 13.61
N PHE A 831 57.44 -65.88 14.13
CA PHE A 831 56.16 -65.18 14.04
C PHE A 831 56.34 -63.89 13.23
N GLU A 832 55.41 -63.61 12.34
CA GLU A 832 55.46 -62.50 11.39
C GLU A 832 54.30 -61.53 11.58
N SER A 833 54.61 -60.23 11.61
CA SER A 833 53.62 -59.15 11.62
C SER A 833 53.83 -58.25 10.41
N LEU A 834 52.84 -58.14 9.52
CA LEU A 834 52.84 -57.28 8.34
C LEU A 834 52.19 -55.93 8.66
N TYR A 835 52.84 -54.84 8.25
CA TYR A 835 52.43 -53.46 8.51
C TYR A 835 52.26 -52.63 7.24
N PHE A 836 51.22 -51.79 7.22
CA PHE A 836 51.02 -50.68 6.27
C PHE A 836 50.91 -49.39 7.07
N ASN A 837 51.65 -48.34 6.69
CA ASN A 837 51.73 -47.06 7.40
C ASN A 837 51.97 -47.16 8.94
N GLY A 838 52.58 -48.27 9.40
CA GLY A 838 52.85 -48.55 10.80
C GLY A 838 51.76 -49.33 11.55
N ARG A 839 50.58 -49.51 10.96
CA ARG A 839 49.45 -50.31 11.48
C ARG A 839 49.59 -51.78 11.08
N ILE A 840 49.07 -52.70 11.88
CA ILE A 840 49.02 -54.13 11.56
C ILE A 840 47.97 -54.38 10.47
N VAL A 841 48.30 -55.21 9.48
CA VAL A 841 47.44 -55.61 8.35
C VAL A 841 47.13 -57.11 8.37
N ALA A 842 48.13 -57.92 8.72
CA ALA A 842 48.02 -59.36 8.91
C ALA A 842 49.15 -59.83 9.83
N GLU A 843 48.92 -60.90 10.58
CA GLU A 843 49.94 -61.56 11.41
C GLU A 843 49.86 -63.07 11.22
N HIS A 844 51.00 -63.75 11.37
CA HIS A 844 51.11 -65.19 11.51
C HIS A 844 51.92 -65.48 12.77
N ALA A 845 51.28 -66.06 13.78
CA ALA A 845 51.84 -66.12 15.13
C ALA A 845 51.43 -67.40 15.89
N ASP A 846 51.40 -68.54 15.19
CA ASP A 846 51.17 -69.85 15.81
C ASP A 846 52.49 -70.49 16.25
N LEU A 847 52.63 -70.73 17.55
CA LEU A 847 53.79 -71.41 18.13
C LEU A 847 53.94 -72.85 17.65
N ASN A 848 52.88 -73.47 17.13
CA ASN A 848 52.82 -74.89 16.80
C ASN A 848 52.96 -75.18 15.30
N ASP A 849 53.11 -74.15 14.46
CA ASP A 849 53.20 -74.34 13.01
C ASP A 849 54.53 -75.00 12.61
N ALA A 850 54.45 -76.27 12.21
CA ALA A 850 55.58 -77.05 11.72
C ALA A 850 56.21 -76.48 10.43
N SER A 851 55.45 -75.77 9.61
CA SER A 851 55.97 -75.04 8.45
C SER A 851 56.80 -73.82 8.86
N GLN A 852 56.51 -73.23 10.02
CA GLN A 852 57.32 -72.19 10.67
C GLN A 852 58.44 -72.67 11.60
N THR A 853 58.50 -73.96 11.92
CA THR A 853 59.41 -74.45 12.97
C THR A 853 60.68 -75.08 12.39
N VAL A 854 61.84 -74.77 12.96
CA VAL A 854 63.13 -75.49 12.76
C VAL A 854 63.57 -76.12 14.08
N THR A 855 64.36 -77.20 14.01
CA THR A 855 64.93 -77.89 15.18
C THR A 855 66.42 -77.65 15.25
N VAL A 856 66.96 -77.35 16.43
CA VAL A 856 68.40 -77.11 16.62
C VAL A 856 69.04 -78.31 17.30
N ASP A 857 69.77 -79.16 16.57
CA ASP A 857 70.44 -80.35 17.13
C ASP A 857 71.66 -80.81 16.30
N ASN A 858 72.51 -81.64 16.90
CA ASN A 858 73.80 -82.12 16.39
C ASN A 858 73.69 -83.23 15.32
N SER A 859 72.48 -83.62 14.91
CA SER A 859 72.17 -84.90 14.26
C SER A 859 72.25 -84.92 12.72
N HIS A 860 73.43 -84.62 12.16
CA HIS A 860 73.70 -84.97 10.75
C HIS A 860 73.94 -86.49 10.58
N GLY A 861 72.88 -87.30 10.44
CA GLY A 861 73.04 -88.74 10.24
C GLY A 861 71.80 -89.55 9.85
N ILE A 862 71.77 -89.98 8.58
CA ILE A 862 70.93 -91.06 7.99
C ILE A 862 69.42 -90.75 7.83
N ALA A 863 68.93 -90.89 6.60
CA ALA A 863 67.52 -90.75 6.26
C ALA A 863 66.68 -91.96 6.69
N ILE A 864 65.47 -91.71 7.20
CA ILE A 864 64.43 -92.70 7.47
C ILE A 864 63.29 -92.47 6.45
N PRO A 865 62.74 -93.52 5.79
CA PRO A 865 61.82 -93.35 4.67
C PRO A 865 60.43 -92.84 5.09
N VAL A 866 59.85 -91.99 4.24
CA VAL A 866 58.48 -91.48 4.36
C VAL A 866 57.47 -92.64 4.28
N PRO A 867 56.49 -92.74 5.21
CA PRO A 867 55.40 -93.70 5.10
C PRO A 867 54.54 -93.43 3.85
N THR A 868 54.47 -94.41 2.95
CA THR A 868 53.67 -94.31 1.72
C THR A 868 52.28 -94.91 1.91
N ILE A 869 51.24 -94.08 1.77
CA ILE A 869 49.83 -94.49 1.67
C ILE A 869 49.27 -93.82 0.39
N PRO A 870 48.47 -94.53 -0.44
CA PRO A 870 48.61 -94.39 -1.89
C PRO A 870 47.78 -93.28 -2.55
N ARG A 871 48.33 -92.79 -3.66
CA ARG A 871 47.74 -91.83 -4.59
C ARG A 871 46.73 -92.49 -5.55
N PRO A 872 45.46 -92.07 -5.60
CA PRO A 872 44.57 -92.36 -6.73
C PRO A 872 45.10 -91.69 -8.01
N GLY A 873 44.98 -92.37 -9.15
CA GLY A 873 45.55 -91.91 -10.42
C GLY A 873 44.92 -90.61 -10.94
N GLY A 874 45.72 -89.78 -11.60
CA GLY A 874 45.24 -88.58 -12.26
C GLY A 874 44.84 -88.85 -13.71
N THR A 875 43.67 -88.36 -14.12
CA THR A 875 43.37 -88.00 -15.51
C THR A 875 42.60 -86.68 -15.49
N VAL A 876 42.90 -85.79 -16.43
CA VAL A 876 42.46 -84.39 -16.45
C VAL A 876 41.04 -84.27 -17.00
N VAL A 877 40.17 -83.47 -16.37
CA VAL A 877 39.38 -82.38 -17.00
C VAL A 877 38.85 -81.43 -15.91
N ASN A 878 38.90 -80.13 -16.24
CA ASN A 878 38.35 -78.97 -15.54
C ASN A 878 36.86 -79.10 -15.17
N ASN A 879 36.39 -78.58 -14.02
CA ASN A 879 34.96 -78.43 -13.76
C ASN A 879 34.60 -77.23 -12.86
N ASN A 880 33.38 -76.70 -13.04
CA ASN A 880 32.87 -75.51 -12.38
C ASN A 880 32.23 -75.79 -11.01
N ASN A 881 32.53 -74.90 -10.06
CA ASN A 881 31.65 -74.16 -9.14
C ASN A 881 30.45 -74.84 -8.41
N ASN A 882 30.21 -74.36 -7.18
CA ASN A 882 29.16 -74.74 -6.23
C ASN A 882 29.30 -76.17 -5.61
N ASN A 883 28.83 -76.44 -4.38
CA ASN A 883 27.93 -75.64 -3.54
C ASN A 883 28.25 -75.70 -2.03
N ASN A 884 27.91 -74.60 -1.35
CA ASN A 884 27.49 -74.40 0.05
C ASN A 884 27.33 -75.66 0.97
N ASN A 885 27.82 -75.64 2.23
CA ASN A 885 26.97 -75.27 3.41
C ASN A 885 27.67 -75.31 4.80
N ASN A 886 27.40 -74.25 5.59
CA ASN A 886 27.22 -74.17 7.06
C ASN A 886 28.03 -75.04 8.06
N SER A 887 28.59 -74.38 9.08
CA SER A 887 28.58 -74.89 10.46
C SER A 887 28.33 -73.75 11.46
N SER A 888 27.23 -73.82 12.22
CA SER A 888 26.93 -72.92 13.34
C SER A 888 25.93 -73.53 14.33
N ASN A 889 26.02 -73.06 15.57
CA ASN A 889 25.57 -73.77 16.77
C ASN A 889 24.08 -74.11 16.88
N ASN A 890 23.87 -75.32 17.41
CA ASN A 890 22.92 -75.70 18.45
C ASN A 890 22.06 -74.59 19.11
N ASN A 891 20.73 -74.79 19.01
CA ASN A 891 19.79 -75.01 20.13
C ASN A 891 18.77 -73.92 20.54
N SER A 892 17.48 -74.27 20.41
CA SER A 892 16.26 -73.83 21.14
C SER A 892 15.96 -72.31 21.31
N SER A 893 14.77 -71.79 20.97
CA SER A 893 13.47 -72.39 21.33
C SER A 893 12.29 -72.05 20.41
N ASN A 894 11.61 -73.13 19.99
CA ASN A 894 10.15 -73.35 19.89
C ASN A 894 9.17 -72.15 19.82
N GLY A 895 8.32 -72.12 18.78
CA GLY A 895 7.24 -71.14 18.61
C GLY A 895 6.34 -71.44 17.40
N ASN A 896 5.40 -72.39 17.56
CA ASN A 896 4.46 -72.80 16.51
C ASN A 896 3.53 -71.65 16.03
N ASN A 897 3.29 -71.53 14.71
CA ASN A 897 2.08 -72.14 14.15
C ASN A 897 2.07 -72.34 12.62
N VAL A 898 1.17 -73.22 12.18
CA VAL A 898 0.94 -73.69 10.80
C VAL A 898 -0.19 -72.90 10.12
N SER A 899 -0.08 -72.59 8.80
CA SER A 899 -1.13 -72.90 7.80
C SER A 899 -0.76 -72.53 6.34
N ASN A 900 -0.46 -73.57 5.55
CA ASN A 900 -0.98 -73.91 4.20
C ASN A 900 -1.32 -72.88 3.08
N ASN A 901 -1.13 -73.39 1.84
CA ASN A 901 -1.82 -73.10 0.57
C ASN A 901 -1.44 -71.79 -0.20
N ASN A 902 -1.30 -71.78 -1.54
CA ASN A 902 -1.25 -72.92 -2.50
C ASN A 902 -0.45 -72.61 -3.79
N GLU A 903 -0.25 -73.66 -4.61
CA GLU A 903 -0.02 -73.75 -6.09
C GLU A 903 0.15 -72.45 -6.93
N GLY A 904 1.05 -72.38 -7.93
CA GLY A 904 2.06 -73.34 -8.41
C GLY A 904 2.44 -73.15 -9.90
N ASN A 905 3.51 -73.85 -10.36
CA ASN A 905 3.82 -74.34 -11.74
C ASN A 905 3.68 -73.43 -13.01
N ASN A 906 4.52 -73.53 -14.05
CA ASN A 906 5.89 -74.08 -14.18
C ASN A 906 6.52 -73.74 -15.56
N ASN A 907 7.84 -73.98 -15.68
CA ASN A 907 8.61 -74.33 -16.89
C ASN A 907 8.91 -73.32 -18.04
N THR A 908 10.22 -73.22 -18.31
CA THR A 908 10.93 -72.81 -19.55
C THR A 908 11.22 -74.09 -20.40
N PRO A 909 12.19 -74.22 -21.37
CA PRO A 909 13.19 -73.29 -21.96
C PRO A 909 13.38 -73.43 -23.51
N VAL A 910 14.54 -72.95 -24.03
CA VAL A 910 15.30 -73.21 -25.30
C VAL A 910 15.72 -71.87 -25.95
N VAL A 911 16.94 -71.33 -25.76
CA VAL A 911 18.30 -71.72 -26.24
C VAL A 911 18.61 -71.32 -27.70
N ASN A 912 19.38 -70.23 -27.90
CA ASN A 912 20.72 -70.27 -28.55
C ASN A 912 21.48 -68.92 -28.59
N GLN A 913 22.81 -69.02 -28.73
CA GLN A 913 23.80 -67.99 -29.11
C GLN A 913 24.62 -68.54 -30.33
N PRO A 914 25.80 -68.06 -30.81
CA PRO A 914 26.67 -66.93 -30.41
C PRO A 914 27.32 -66.11 -31.57
N LYS A 915 28.31 -65.25 -31.19
CA LYS A 915 29.41 -64.62 -31.98
C LYS A 915 29.24 -63.16 -32.43
N HIS A 916 30.31 -62.38 -32.65
CA HIS A 916 31.60 -62.16 -31.93
C HIS A 916 32.42 -61.10 -32.73
N ASP A 917 33.38 -60.44 -32.06
CA ASP A 917 34.64 -59.89 -32.62
C ASP A 917 34.69 -58.64 -33.54
N LYS A 918 35.22 -57.55 -32.95
CA LYS A 918 36.55 -56.90 -33.24
C LYS A 918 36.61 -55.44 -33.76
N LEU A 919 37.41 -54.66 -33.01
CA LEU A 919 38.50 -53.71 -33.37
C LEU A 919 38.52 -53.01 -34.77
N ALA A 920 39.01 -51.77 -34.93
CA ALA A 920 39.45 -50.68 -34.02
C ALA A 920 39.86 -49.43 -34.86
N ILE A 921 40.63 -48.50 -34.26
CA ILE A 921 41.56 -47.50 -34.88
C ILE A 921 41.06 -46.04 -35.00
N LEU A 922 41.70 -45.18 -34.20
CA LEU A 922 41.83 -43.70 -34.25
C LEU A 922 42.82 -43.28 -35.38
N PRO A 923 43.00 -42.00 -35.82
CA PRO A 923 43.02 -40.80 -34.94
C PRO A 923 42.70 -39.40 -35.55
N THR A 924 42.80 -38.38 -34.68
CA THR A 924 43.21 -36.97 -34.91
C THR A 924 42.51 -36.08 -35.96
N GLY A 925 42.04 -34.92 -35.49
CA GLY A 925 41.76 -33.71 -36.29
C GLY A 925 41.50 -32.51 -35.36
N HIS A 926 42.13 -31.36 -35.61
CA HIS A 926 42.11 -30.20 -34.71
C HIS A 926 41.89 -28.91 -35.53
N GLN A 927 41.41 -27.83 -34.86
CA GLN A 927 41.38 -26.44 -35.36
C GLN A 927 40.43 -26.14 -36.56
N VAL A 928 40.04 -24.90 -36.88
CA VAL A 928 39.65 -23.68 -36.10
C VAL A 928 38.93 -22.70 -37.08
N ALA A 929 38.51 -21.50 -36.63
CA ALA A 929 37.87 -20.41 -37.40
C ALA A 929 36.35 -20.63 -37.66
N GLN A 930 35.44 -19.65 -37.48
CA GLN A 930 35.37 -18.25 -37.97
C GLN A 930 35.15 -18.15 -39.49
N ALA A 931 34.22 -17.33 -40.01
CA ALA A 931 33.12 -16.57 -39.39
C ALA A 931 32.12 -16.09 -40.47
N GLN A 932 31.12 -15.31 -40.06
CA GLN A 932 30.41 -14.30 -40.86
C GLN A 932 29.45 -14.74 -42.00
N THR A 933 28.16 -14.60 -41.67
CA THR A 933 27.15 -13.77 -42.37
C THR A 933 26.94 -13.90 -43.89
N GLN A 934 25.69 -14.13 -44.29
CA GLN A 934 24.81 -13.05 -44.80
C GLN A 934 23.33 -13.50 -44.88
N SER A 935 22.42 -12.55 -44.67
CA SER A 935 21.03 -12.61 -45.15
C SER A 935 20.97 -11.83 -46.49
N PRO A 936 20.00 -12.13 -47.37
CA PRO A 936 18.96 -11.11 -47.55
C PRO A 936 17.53 -11.66 -47.76
N GLU A 937 16.57 -10.74 -47.71
CA GLU A 937 15.13 -10.95 -47.91
C GLU A 937 14.75 -11.20 -49.39
N ALA A 938 13.61 -11.88 -49.62
CA ALA A 938 12.57 -11.40 -50.57
C ALA A 938 11.29 -12.27 -50.55
N LEU A 939 10.15 -11.64 -50.27
CA LEU A 939 8.80 -12.02 -50.72
C LEU A 939 8.57 -11.43 -52.15
N PRO A 940 7.61 -11.88 -53.01
CA PRO A 940 6.17 -11.86 -52.68
C PRO A 940 5.13 -12.74 -53.45
N LYS A 941 3.91 -12.78 -52.90
CA LYS A 941 2.56 -12.85 -53.56
C LYS A 941 2.21 -14.01 -54.53
N THR A 942 1.12 -14.73 -54.22
CA THR A 942 -0.20 -14.61 -54.92
C THR A 942 -1.32 -15.43 -54.24
N ALA A 943 -2.58 -15.16 -54.61
CA ALA A 943 -3.86 -15.78 -54.19
C ALA A 943 -4.82 -15.74 -55.44
N PRO A 944 -6.15 -16.07 -55.42
CA PRO A 944 -7.09 -16.38 -54.32
C PRO A 944 -8.15 -17.49 -54.64
N THR A 945 -9.37 -17.36 -54.08
CA THR A 945 -10.65 -18.15 -54.23
C THR A 945 -10.88 -19.33 -53.25
N GLY A 946 -12.10 -19.61 -52.74
CA GLY A 946 -13.35 -18.82 -52.71
C GLY A 946 -14.64 -19.62 -52.35
N TYR A 947 -15.60 -19.00 -51.64
CA TYR A 947 -16.99 -19.46 -51.32
C TYR A 947 -17.14 -20.65 -50.32
N SER A 948 -18.22 -20.83 -49.53
CA SER A 948 -19.44 -20.00 -49.21
C SER A 948 -20.10 -20.39 -47.87
N LEU A 949 -21.01 -19.54 -47.34
CA LEU A 949 -21.86 -19.75 -46.15
C LEU A 949 -23.07 -20.70 -46.41
N PRO A 950 -23.86 -21.07 -45.36
CA PRO A 950 -25.06 -20.27 -45.04
C PRO A 950 -25.29 -20.00 -43.52
N GLN A 951 -26.28 -19.15 -43.22
CA GLN A 951 -26.71 -18.74 -41.87
C GLN A 951 -28.07 -19.33 -41.45
N THR A 952 -28.51 -18.97 -40.24
CA THR A 952 -29.89 -18.84 -39.67
C THR A 952 -30.22 -19.82 -38.52
N GLY A 953 -30.96 -19.41 -37.48
CA GLY A 953 -31.59 -18.10 -37.22
C GLY A 953 -31.97 -17.91 -35.74
N SER A 954 -32.80 -16.91 -35.42
CA SER A 954 -33.19 -16.52 -34.05
C SER A 954 -34.71 -16.34 -33.88
N ALA A 955 -35.27 -16.72 -32.72
CA ALA A 955 -36.54 -16.20 -32.18
C ALA A 955 -36.84 -16.63 -30.71
N ARG A 956 -36.83 -15.63 -29.82
CA ARG A 956 -37.79 -15.30 -28.74
C ARG A 956 -38.77 -16.32 -28.10
N ASP A 957 -38.81 -16.22 -26.76
CA ASP A 957 -39.97 -16.06 -25.85
C ASP A 957 -40.85 -17.23 -25.33
N THR A 958 -41.28 -17.02 -24.07
CA THR A 958 -42.49 -17.49 -23.33
C THR A 958 -42.42 -18.67 -22.34
N LEU A 959 -43.02 -18.40 -21.17
CA LEU A 959 -43.09 -19.15 -19.91
C LEU A 959 -43.82 -20.52 -19.95
N ALA A 960 -43.51 -21.43 -19.00
CA ALA A 960 -44.53 -22.06 -18.12
C ALA A 960 -43.98 -22.78 -16.85
N GLN A 961 -44.25 -22.17 -15.70
CA GLN A 961 -44.60 -22.71 -14.35
C GLN A 961 -44.44 -24.21 -13.98
N ASN A 962 -43.81 -24.46 -12.83
CA ASN A 962 -44.43 -25.04 -11.62
C ASN A 962 -43.51 -24.77 -10.40
N VAL A 963 -43.83 -23.85 -9.47
CA VAL A 963 -44.83 -23.90 -8.38
C VAL A 963 -44.38 -24.78 -7.19
N GLY A 964 -44.20 -24.15 -6.02
CA GLY A 964 -43.77 -24.79 -4.78
C GLY A 964 -43.25 -23.80 -3.73
N GLY A 965 -44.10 -22.88 -3.24
CA GLY A 965 -43.67 -21.75 -2.41
C GLY A 965 -44.12 -21.79 -0.96
N ILE A 966 -43.25 -21.26 -0.08
CA ILE A 966 -43.54 -20.60 1.21
C ILE A 966 -44.13 -21.46 2.35
N ILE A 967 -43.41 -21.52 3.47
CA ILE A 967 -43.89 -21.08 4.79
C ILE A 967 -42.69 -20.65 5.64
N VAL A 968 -42.85 -19.55 6.39
CA VAL A 968 -41.87 -19.05 7.36
C VAL A 968 -42.42 -19.32 8.77
N VAL A 969 -41.60 -19.88 9.66
CA VAL A 969 -41.85 -19.88 11.10
C VAL A 969 -40.55 -19.54 11.83
N MET A 970 -40.55 -18.43 12.55
CA MET A 970 -39.56 -18.17 13.61
C MET A 970 -40.01 -18.85 14.90
N THR A 971 -39.09 -19.49 15.63
CA THR A 971 -39.25 -19.71 17.08
C THR A 971 -37.95 -19.40 17.80
N VAL A 972 -38.00 -18.39 18.67
CA VAL A 972 -36.93 -18.06 19.62
C VAL A 972 -37.14 -18.86 20.90
N SER A 973 -36.07 -19.36 21.52
CA SER A 973 -36.09 -19.76 22.95
C SER A 973 -34.69 -19.77 23.54
N SER A 974 -34.58 -19.40 24.82
CA SER A 974 -33.32 -19.16 25.53
C SER A 974 -33.27 -19.93 26.85
N MET A 975 -32.16 -20.62 27.12
CA MET A 975 -31.69 -21.02 28.46
C MET A 975 -30.16 -21.24 28.35
N VAL A 976 -29.24 -20.60 29.10
CA VAL A 976 -29.14 -20.17 30.51
C VAL A 976 -28.58 -21.27 31.44
N TYR A 977 -27.26 -21.15 31.67
CA TYR A 977 -26.46 -21.62 32.82
C TYR A 977 -26.33 -23.13 33.12
N PHE A 978 -25.07 -23.56 33.19
CA PHE A 978 -24.52 -24.06 34.46
C PHE A 978 -23.07 -23.58 34.68
N VAL A 979 -22.67 -23.40 35.94
CA VAL A 979 -21.35 -22.86 36.33
C VAL A 979 -20.49 -23.93 37.00
N LYS A 980 -19.20 -23.96 36.68
CA LYS A 980 -18.18 -24.44 37.63
C LYS A 980 -16.81 -23.77 37.41
N ARG A 981 -16.40 -22.92 38.36
CA ARG A 981 -15.00 -22.45 38.50
C ARG A 981 -14.13 -23.56 39.11
N LYS A 982 -12.83 -23.54 38.82
CA LYS A 982 -11.80 -23.97 39.79
C LYS A 982 -10.44 -23.26 39.56
N GLN A 983 -10.12 -22.32 40.45
CA GLN A 983 -8.75 -21.93 40.85
C GLN A 983 -8.38 -22.79 42.10
N THR A 984 -7.13 -22.99 42.56
CA THR A 984 -5.76 -22.66 42.09
C THR A 984 -4.87 -23.93 42.37
N THR A 985 -3.55 -24.00 42.66
CA THR A 985 -2.46 -23.07 43.10
C THR A 985 -1.09 -23.75 42.88
N GLY A 986 0.00 -22.97 42.79
CA GLY A 986 1.41 -23.42 42.63
C GLY A 986 2.05 -22.78 41.38
N LEU A 987 3.26 -22.19 41.35
CA LEU A 987 4.52 -22.38 42.11
C LEU A 987 5.06 -23.82 42.02
N ASP A 988 6.30 -24.05 41.59
CA ASP A 988 7.40 -23.10 41.29
C ASP A 988 7.45 -22.54 39.85
#